data_AF-A0A937UJX3-F1
#
_entry.id   AF-A0A937UJX3-F1
#
_cell.length_a   1.000
_cell.length_b   1.000
_cell.length_c   1.000
_cell.angle_alpha   90.00
_cell.angle_beta   90.00
_cell.angle_gamma   90.00
#
_symmetry.space_group_name_H-M   'P 1'
#
loop_
_entity.id
_entity.type
_entity.pdbx_description
1 polymer ?
#
loop_
_entity_poly.entity_id
_entity_poly.type
_entity_poly.pdbx_seq_one_letter_code
_entity_poly.pdbx_strand_id
1 'polypeptide(L)'
;MTETVDDRLRRLRTELDGHARIARHLGLDFERPVRSLGDGYPENTIALIGKISERLLKQLWTHHEVLGDPSGKALNDLIKGCRPHIRSTNVLNALTDIQRLRNRSTHDGYDIAEEDGLLAVRRLLDVLEWFTSTGVTAITGEAPALNPLVERKAEFLAGLYTTLGYRLIKRFELSESTVYQLFCRQAGLQVDYVEIIIGRNVGELDQLLAATGGELLQTRLPKLTRFLIVDDEPPAEAAPCPDGQVRIVAYDRFVERIVDVPAHLAALAHSSPTPGAGAEVTVAADVLETDPRTGDLTVTETDDAAAILRRLVGSSANVLVIGGPGSGKTTLLHRLAIDGADPSTHRYRFYLDLSLKGHDEQFADFVTRVLGPHVKVPRNRVFDVFLYLIRAGSVLCVLDAIDEAVANTSLPAFLDLFADVAQAISAESTVVLSSRYSFLADSPQVRRLLNSSTLISEKLVQQLHAGGVDPLELPRFSVVRLDDVEIHRDTRAYTASPLELLLAEQTGHDDGLADEQTGRLAALVAARVDQVLTDSGLPQVGPKLDACLGAAFLADRSVFTLAELCTELGIDCFTDGRVTADTFLLAPLFRQAGPAAVAPVHTVFQEYFAARHLRAPAGRAAAAQLGEPFLTEQVRRFLHHLGTETPTGVPPLVLPAGTYLLGPSHRLLLRTLDRPVLFDEHPVTVGRYKRFLAAVERDGCATFDHSDTPAEHTHSPWAERLRNPAYFTDPAYDDHPVTCVNWWSAHAFARFEGKRLPTCVEWEAAARGTDGRLFPWGDALDLTAVNCADSYSGHPLVTYEVWKQEIDSGQLRDSAPTSVMAPPTNRSPFGVRGMAGNVWEWTATLFEDINSAVICGGSYDNPYRAVQTSSKGLYRRRGASNAVGFRCVQDLP
;
A
#
# COMPACT_ATOMS: atom_id res chain seq x y z
N MET A 1 1.99 39.85 30.77
CA MET A 1 2.02 38.38 30.65
C MET A 1 0.60 37.86 30.48
N THR A 2 0.37 37.00 29.49
CA THR A 2 -0.93 36.35 29.23
C THR A 2 -1.10 35.13 30.16
N GLU A 3 -2.33 34.79 30.56
CA GLU A 3 -2.59 33.61 31.44
C GLU A 3 -1.97 32.31 30.91
N THR A 4 -1.85 32.18 29.59
CA THR A 4 -1.23 31.04 28.90
C THR A 4 0.29 30.97 29.07
N VAL A 5 0.98 32.11 29.15
CA VAL A 5 2.43 32.17 29.42
C VAL A 5 2.72 31.84 30.88
N ASP A 6 1.88 32.30 31.81
CA ASP A 6 2.02 31.97 33.24
C ASP A 6 1.80 30.48 33.54
N ASP A 7 0.86 29.83 32.86
CA ASP A 7 0.66 28.38 32.97
C ASP A 7 1.82 27.58 32.38
N ARG A 8 2.38 28.03 31.25
CA ARG A 8 3.58 27.43 30.65
C ARG A 8 4.79 27.61 31.56
N LEU A 9 4.98 28.78 32.16
CA LEU A 9 6.05 29.05 33.12
C LEU A 9 5.93 28.22 34.38
N ARG A 10 4.71 28.02 34.92
CA ARG A 10 4.49 27.11 36.06
C ARG A 10 4.87 25.66 35.73
N ARG A 11 4.54 25.18 34.53
CA ARG A 11 4.94 23.84 34.06
C ARG A 11 6.45 23.73 33.89
N LEU A 12 7.08 24.69 33.20
CA LEU A 12 8.53 24.73 32.99
C LEU A 12 9.30 24.82 34.31
N ARG A 13 8.78 25.56 35.31
CA ARG A 13 9.36 25.61 36.66
C ARG A 13 9.34 24.25 37.34
N THR A 14 8.22 23.52 37.22
CA THR A 14 8.08 22.16 37.78
C THR A 14 9.03 21.16 37.08
N GLU A 15 9.25 21.31 35.77
CA GLU A 15 10.22 20.51 35.00
C GLU A 15 11.67 20.82 35.43
N LEU A 16 12.02 22.10 35.62
CA LEU A 16 13.35 22.51 36.09
C LEU A 16 13.64 22.08 37.54
N ASP A 17 12.64 22.05 38.41
CA ASP A 17 12.76 21.51 39.78
C ASP A 17 13.17 20.01 39.76
N GLY A 18 12.75 19.26 38.74
CA GLY A 18 13.20 17.88 38.49
C GLY A 18 14.71 17.75 38.27
N HIS A 19 15.38 18.83 37.85
CA HIS A 19 16.81 18.88 37.58
C HIS A 19 17.62 19.60 38.69
N ALA A 20 16.98 19.92 39.84
CA ALA A 20 17.58 20.66 40.96
C ALA A 20 18.80 19.99 41.63
N ARG A 21 19.02 18.69 41.38
CA ARG A 21 20.22 17.97 41.85
C ARG A 21 21.49 18.44 41.11
N ILE A 22 21.39 18.71 39.82
CA ILE A 22 22.50 19.19 38.98
C ILE A 22 22.86 20.63 39.30
N ALA A 23 21.82 21.45 39.48
CA ALA A 23 21.94 22.84 39.90
C ALA A 23 22.84 22.98 41.14
N ARG A 24 22.55 22.21 42.18
CA ARG A 24 23.32 22.20 43.44
C ARG A 24 24.74 21.67 43.26
N HIS A 25 24.94 20.63 42.46
CA HIS A 25 26.26 20.04 42.25
C HIS A 25 27.20 20.96 41.45
N LEU A 26 26.67 21.65 40.44
CA LEU A 26 27.45 22.52 39.54
C LEU A 26 27.45 24.01 39.96
N GLY A 27 26.81 24.36 41.08
CA GLY A 27 26.65 25.74 41.53
C GLY A 27 25.87 26.61 40.52
N LEU A 28 24.89 26.03 39.84
CA LEU A 28 24.03 26.67 38.85
C LEU A 28 22.68 27.01 39.47
N ASP A 29 22.15 28.18 39.12
CA ASP A 29 20.81 28.62 39.54
C ASP A 29 19.88 28.56 38.32
N PHE A 30 19.10 27.47 38.24
CA PHE A 30 18.18 27.22 37.14
C PHE A 30 16.81 27.92 37.31
N GLU A 31 16.51 28.44 38.51
CA GLU A 31 15.27 29.20 38.73
C GLU A 31 15.41 30.65 38.27
N ARG A 32 16.64 31.18 38.28
CA ARG A 32 16.91 32.58 37.91
C ARG A 32 16.49 32.96 36.47
N PRO A 33 16.73 32.14 35.42
CA PRO A 33 16.22 32.44 34.08
C PRO A 33 14.69 32.51 34.04
N VAL A 34 13.99 31.57 34.68
CA VAL A 34 12.51 31.55 34.69
C VAL A 34 11.94 32.73 35.46
N ARG A 35 12.57 33.12 36.57
CA ARG A 35 12.19 34.34 37.30
C ARG A 35 12.39 35.57 36.45
N SER A 36 13.53 35.68 35.76
CA SER A 36 13.80 36.79 34.84
C SER A 36 12.77 36.88 33.71
N LEU A 37 12.30 35.74 33.20
CA LEU A 37 11.25 35.69 32.19
C LEU A 37 9.90 36.09 32.76
N GLY A 38 9.58 35.63 33.98
CA GLY A 38 8.39 36.04 34.73
C GLY A 38 8.38 37.50 35.15
N ASP A 39 9.56 38.12 35.27
CA ASP A 39 9.71 39.56 35.54
C ASP A 39 9.65 40.40 34.23
N GLY A 40 9.47 39.76 33.07
CA GLY A 40 9.33 40.42 31.76
C GLY A 40 10.63 40.74 31.03
N TYR A 41 11.73 40.04 31.37
CA TYR A 41 13.06 40.25 30.77
C TYR A 41 13.54 38.99 30.00
N PRO A 42 13.03 38.73 28.78
CA PRO A 42 13.40 37.56 27.97
C PRO A 42 14.87 37.57 27.52
N GLU A 43 15.46 38.74 27.27
CA GLU A 43 16.87 38.90 26.93
C GLU A 43 17.80 38.46 28.07
N ASN A 44 17.47 38.82 29.31
CA ASN A 44 18.19 38.38 30.49
C ASN A 44 18.05 36.86 30.70
N THR A 45 16.88 36.31 30.40
CA THR A 45 16.61 34.87 30.44
C THR A 45 17.51 34.12 29.47
N ILE A 46 17.55 34.53 28.21
CA ILE A 46 18.39 33.93 27.16
C ILE A 46 19.88 34.04 27.52
N ALA A 47 20.32 35.19 28.06
CA ALA A 47 21.70 35.38 28.48
C ALA A 47 22.11 34.45 29.65
N LEU A 48 21.22 34.25 30.63
CA LEU A 48 21.44 33.33 31.74
C LEU A 48 21.49 31.86 31.29
N ILE A 49 20.59 31.47 30.38
CA ILE A 49 20.57 30.14 29.77
C ILE A 49 21.87 29.88 29.01
N GLY A 50 22.33 30.83 28.21
CA GLY A 50 23.62 30.73 27.54
C GLY A 50 24.79 30.49 28.49
N LYS A 51 24.81 31.18 29.65
CA LYS A 51 25.85 30.97 30.69
C LYS A 51 25.75 29.59 31.34
N ILE A 52 24.53 29.10 31.56
CA ILE A 52 24.31 27.75 32.09
C ILE A 52 24.85 26.71 31.10
N SER A 53 24.48 26.80 29.82
CA SER A 53 24.96 25.89 28.77
C SER A 53 26.47 25.93 28.61
N GLU A 54 27.10 27.12 28.67
CA GLU A 54 28.56 27.23 28.68
C GLU A 54 29.19 26.48 29.85
N ARG A 55 28.67 26.63 31.07
CA ARG A 55 29.21 25.94 32.25
C ARG A 55 29.08 24.42 32.14
N LEU A 56 27.94 23.93 31.64
CA LEU A 56 27.73 22.50 31.40
C LEU A 56 28.75 21.94 30.40
N LEU A 57 28.94 22.64 29.28
CA LEU A 57 29.91 22.22 28.26
C LEU A 57 31.36 22.31 28.74
N LYS A 58 31.71 23.30 29.56
CA LYS A 58 33.05 23.38 30.18
C LYS A 58 33.33 22.16 31.07
N GLN A 59 32.33 21.70 31.84
CA GLN A 59 32.47 20.49 32.66
C GLN A 59 32.64 19.24 31.79
N LEU A 60 31.83 19.12 30.73
CA LEU A 60 31.95 18.02 29.77
C LEU A 60 33.31 18.01 29.05
N TRP A 61 33.81 19.19 28.70
CA TRP A 61 35.13 19.40 28.09
C TRP A 61 36.26 18.94 28.99
N THR A 62 36.24 19.33 30.27
CA THR A 62 37.23 18.90 31.26
C THR A 62 37.14 17.39 31.51
N HIS A 63 35.94 16.84 31.60
CA HIS A 63 35.73 15.43 31.85
C HIS A 63 36.27 14.53 30.71
N HIS A 64 36.04 14.92 29.46
CA HIS A 64 36.54 14.17 28.29
C HIS A 64 37.96 14.54 27.84
N GLU A 65 38.69 15.32 28.66
CA GLU A 65 40.07 15.74 28.39
C GLU A 65 40.26 16.39 27.00
N VAL A 66 39.26 17.12 26.52
CA VAL A 66 39.32 17.76 25.19
C VAL A 66 40.46 18.79 25.18
N LEU A 67 41.31 18.75 24.15
CA LEU A 67 42.53 19.57 24.05
C LEU A 67 42.26 21.09 24.17
N GLY A 68 42.94 21.73 25.13
CA GLY A 68 42.93 23.18 25.35
C GLY A 68 42.10 23.62 26.57
N ASP A 69 42.37 24.82 27.09
CA ASP A 69 41.65 25.38 28.25
C ASP A 69 40.25 25.92 27.84
N PRO A 70 39.16 25.38 28.41
CA PRO A 70 37.80 25.80 28.08
C PRO A 70 37.39 27.13 28.75
N SER A 71 38.19 27.68 29.68
CA SER A 71 37.83 28.85 30.49
C SER A 71 37.57 30.11 29.64
N GLY A 72 38.34 30.32 28.58
CA GLY A 72 38.22 31.47 27.66
C GLY A 72 37.43 31.22 26.37
N LYS A 73 36.81 30.05 26.20
CA LYS A 73 36.11 29.67 24.96
C LYS A 73 34.67 30.22 24.92
N ALA A 74 34.26 30.71 23.75
CA ALA A 74 32.88 31.10 23.51
C ALA A 74 31.99 29.84 23.38
N LEU A 75 30.67 30.00 23.59
CA LEU A 75 29.70 28.90 23.49
C LEU A 75 29.82 28.10 22.18
N ASN A 76 30.07 28.75 21.03
CA ASN A 76 30.28 28.08 19.75
C ASN A 76 31.46 27.10 19.77
N ASP A 77 32.57 27.53 20.38
CA ASP A 77 33.80 26.73 20.41
C ASP A 77 33.65 25.58 21.38
N LEU A 78 32.97 25.80 22.51
CA LEU A 78 32.59 24.76 23.47
C LEU A 78 31.69 23.70 22.81
N ILE A 79 30.67 24.12 22.05
CA ILE A 79 29.80 23.19 21.31
C ILE A 79 30.64 22.38 20.32
N LYS A 80 31.52 23.01 19.54
CA LYS A 80 32.35 22.32 18.54
C LYS A 80 33.28 21.29 19.15
N GLY A 81 34.00 21.63 20.23
CA GLY A 81 34.94 20.69 20.84
C GLY A 81 34.26 19.58 21.64
N CYS A 82 33.09 19.84 22.24
CA CYS A 82 32.30 18.79 22.89
C CYS A 82 31.47 17.95 21.90
N ARG A 83 31.25 18.40 20.66
CA ARG A 83 30.39 17.73 19.66
C ARG A 83 30.66 16.24 19.48
N PRO A 84 31.92 15.75 19.40
CA PRO A 84 32.18 14.32 19.27
C PRO A 84 31.65 13.46 20.43
N HIS A 85 31.41 14.08 21.58
CA HIS A 85 30.96 13.43 22.82
C HIS A 85 29.45 13.59 23.05
N ILE A 86 28.75 14.35 22.21
CA ILE A 86 27.29 14.55 22.28
C ILE A 86 26.66 13.72 21.16
N ARG A 87 26.17 12.52 21.49
CA ARG A 87 25.55 11.60 20.51
C ARG A 87 24.12 11.96 20.13
N SER A 88 23.44 12.82 20.90
CA SER A 88 22.05 13.22 20.64
C SER A 88 21.98 14.39 19.66
N THR A 89 21.38 14.15 18.50
CA THR A 89 21.08 15.18 17.49
C THR A 89 20.17 16.26 18.06
N ASN A 90 19.19 15.88 18.88
CA ASN A 90 18.26 16.83 19.52
C ASN A 90 18.97 17.83 20.43
N VAL A 91 20.00 17.39 21.14
CA VAL A 91 20.78 18.24 22.07
C VAL A 91 21.71 19.16 21.32
N LEU A 92 22.34 18.68 20.23
CA LEU A 92 23.13 19.53 19.35
C LEU A 92 22.28 20.63 18.72
N ASN A 93 21.05 20.29 18.30
CA ASN A 93 20.09 21.25 17.78
C ASN A 93 19.67 22.26 18.87
N ALA A 94 19.36 21.80 20.07
CA ALA A 94 19.01 22.66 21.20
C ALA A 94 20.15 23.63 21.59
N LEU A 95 21.39 23.16 21.65
CA LEU A 95 22.57 24.01 21.91
C LEU A 95 22.79 25.06 20.81
N THR A 96 22.57 24.68 19.55
CA THR A 96 22.67 25.57 18.40
C THR A 96 21.56 26.63 18.43
N ASP A 97 20.33 26.25 18.81
CA ASP A 97 19.21 27.17 19.00
C ASP A 97 19.50 28.17 20.13
N ILE A 98 20.00 27.71 21.28
CA ILE A 98 20.41 28.57 22.41
C ILE A 98 21.48 29.57 21.97
N GLN A 99 22.50 29.11 21.22
CA GLN A 99 23.54 29.97 20.70
C GLN A 99 22.96 31.03 19.74
N ARG A 100 22.07 30.63 18.84
CA ARG A 100 21.43 31.53 17.88
C ARG A 100 20.60 32.59 18.61
N LEU A 101 19.77 32.19 19.57
CA LEU A 101 18.94 33.10 20.37
C LEU A 101 19.82 34.07 21.16
N ARG A 102 20.93 33.61 21.75
CA ARG A 102 21.87 34.47 22.47
C ARG A 102 22.54 35.49 21.55
N ASN A 103 23.02 35.08 20.38
CA ASN A 103 23.64 36.01 19.43
C ASN A 103 22.65 37.09 18.96
N ARG A 104 21.38 36.71 18.76
CA ARG A 104 20.30 37.65 18.43
C ARG A 104 20.04 38.60 19.59
N SER A 105 20.04 38.10 20.83
CA SER A 105 19.81 38.92 22.03
C SER A 105 20.86 40.01 22.28
N THR A 106 22.06 39.84 21.72
CA THR A 106 23.17 40.79 21.86
C THR A 106 23.31 41.75 20.69
N HIS A 107 22.44 41.67 19.68
CA HIS A 107 22.51 42.54 18.50
C HIS A 107 21.64 43.79 18.74
N ASP A 108 22.25 44.97 18.71
CA ASP A 108 21.53 46.24 18.90
C ASP A 108 20.45 46.40 17.82
N GLY A 109 19.18 46.44 18.25
CA GLY A 109 18.03 46.70 17.38
C GLY A 109 17.06 45.52 17.15
N TYR A 110 17.26 44.36 17.80
CA TYR A 110 16.30 43.26 17.77
C TYR A 110 15.49 43.20 19.07
N ASP A 111 14.16 43.35 18.98
CA ASP A 111 13.26 43.23 20.14
C ASP A 111 12.95 41.74 20.38
N ILE A 112 13.24 41.24 21.58
CA ILE A 112 13.11 39.82 21.89
C ILE A 112 11.72 39.56 22.45
N ALA A 113 11.00 38.63 21.82
CA ALA A 113 9.68 38.23 22.31
C ALA A 113 9.78 37.32 23.56
N GLU A 114 8.77 37.36 24.43
CA GLU A 114 8.62 36.39 25.53
C GLU A 114 8.67 34.93 25.03
N GLU A 115 8.18 34.67 23.81
CA GLU A 115 8.22 33.35 23.17
C GLU A 115 9.65 32.86 22.87
N ASP A 116 10.57 33.75 22.50
CA ASP A 116 11.98 33.41 22.30
C ASP A 116 12.63 33.02 23.64
N GLY A 117 12.23 33.69 24.74
CA GLY A 117 12.62 33.34 26.10
C GLY A 117 12.08 31.97 26.53
N LEU A 118 10.81 31.67 26.25
CA LEU A 118 10.20 30.36 26.51
C LEU A 118 10.88 29.25 25.71
N LEU A 119 11.17 29.49 24.43
CA LEU A 119 11.87 28.54 23.58
C LEU A 119 13.28 28.27 24.13
N ALA A 120 14.01 29.30 24.56
CA ALA A 120 15.31 29.12 25.19
C ALA A 120 15.23 28.26 26.45
N VAL A 121 14.23 28.48 27.31
CA VAL A 121 14.02 27.66 28.53
C VAL A 121 13.74 26.21 28.15
N ARG A 122 12.92 25.96 27.12
CA ARG A 122 12.64 24.60 26.66
C ARG A 122 13.86 23.91 26.06
N ARG A 123 14.66 24.61 25.26
CA ARG A 123 15.92 24.07 24.73
C ARG A 123 16.93 23.81 25.85
N LEU A 124 16.95 24.63 26.89
CA LEU A 124 17.77 24.34 28.06
C LEU A 124 17.31 23.05 28.75
N LEU A 125 16.00 22.81 28.85
CA LEU A 125 15.47 21.56 29.38
C LEU A 125 15.88 20.35 28.54
N ASP A 126 15.82 20.44 27.19
CA ASP A 126 16.31 19.37 26.30
C ASP A 126 17.80 19.06 26.55
N VAL A 127 18.61 20.10 26.78
CA VAL A 127 20.04 19.97 27.11
C VAL A 127 20.24 19.39 28.52
N LEU A 128 19.46 19.86 29.50
CA LEU A 128 19.52 19.40 30.88
C LEU A 128 19.10 17.95 30.99
N GLU A 129 17.98 17.54 30.38
CA GLU A 129 17.50 16.16 30.36
C GLU A 129 18.59 15.21 29.86
N TRP A 130 19.22 15.53 28.73
CA TRP A 130 20.36 14.77 28.22
C TRP A 130 21.56 14.79 29.17
N PHE A 131 21.90 15.96 29.71
CA PHE A 131 23.01 16.08 30.65
C PHE A 131 22.72 15.31 31.96
N THR A 132 21.46 15.19 32.38
CA THR A 132 21.05 14.43 33.57
C THR A 132 21.15 12.92 33.33
N SER A 133 20.77 12.47 32.15
CA SER A 133 20.74 11.04 31.80
C SER A 133 22.10 10.50 31.40
N THR A 134 22.99 11.34 30.83
CA THR A 134 24.31 10.89 30.32
C THR A 134 25.51 11.62 30.89
N GLY A 135 25.36 12.87 31.35
CA GLY A 135 26.47 13.74 31.80
C GLY A 135 26.70 13.76 33.31
N VAL A 136 25.66 13.60 34.13
CA VAL A 136 25.80 13.61 35.61
C VAL A 136 26.56 12.38 36.10
N THR A 137 26.26 11.21 35.56
CA THR A 137 26.97 9.95 35.84
C THR A 137 28.45 10.02 35.46
N ALA A 138 28.79 10.73 34.37
CA ALA A 138 30.16 10.98 33.96
C ALA A 138 30.92 11.89 34.96
N ILE A 139 30.23 12.85 35.58
CA ILE A 139 30.85 13.91 36.41
C ILE A 139 30.86 13.57 37.91
N THR A 140 29.87 12.84 38.44
CA THR A 140 29.71 12.68 39.90
C THR A 140 30.37 11.43 40.50
N GLY A 141 30.82 10.46 39.71
CA GLY A 141 31.60 9.29 40.17
C GLY A 141 30.92 8.32 41.16
N GLU A 142 29.79 8.66 41.78
CA GLU A 142 29.11 7.84 42.80
C GLU A 142 27.59 7.76 42.57
N ALA A 143 27.20 6.89 41.64
CA ALA A 143 25.93 6.15 41.65
C ALA A 143 26.20 4.83 40.91
N PRO A 144 25.65 3.68 41.33
CA PRO A 144 25.77 2.48 40.52
C PRO A 144 25.16 2.78 39.16
N ALA A 145 25.95 2.68 38.09
CA ALA A 145 25.43 2.79 36.74
C ALA A 145 24.47 1.62 36.55
N LEU A 146 23.17 1.92 36.42
CA LEU A 146 22.22 0.90 36.00
C LEU A 146 22.77 0.23 34.75
N ASN A 147 22.77 -1.10 34.76
CA ASN A 147 23.14 -1.86 33.58
C ASN A 147 22.29 -1.35 32.41
N PRO A 148 22.89 -1.04 31.24
CA PRO A 148 22.16 -0.48 30.09
C PRO A 148 20.95 -1.31 29.68
N LEU A 149 20.96 -2.62 29.92
CA LEU A 149 19.80 -3.49 29.70
C LEU A 149 18.68 -3.18 30.68
N VAL A 150 18.96 -3.08 31.99
CA VAL A 150 17.96 -2.78 33.02
C VAL A 150 17.41 -1.36 32.85
N GLU A 151 18.25 -0.41 32.45
CA GLU A 151 17.82 0.95 32.12
C GLU A 151 16.83 0.96 30.94
N ARG A 152 17.15 0.29 29.83
CA ARG A 152 16.23 0.17 28.68
C ARG A 152 14.90 -0.47 29.08
N LYS A 153 14.94 -1.51 29.93
CA LYS A 153 13.75 -2.18 30.46
C LYS A 153 12.89 -1.22 31.30
N ALA A 154 13.52 -0.40 32.14
CA ALA A 154 12.84 0.58 32.97
C ALA A 154 12.20 1.71 32.17
N GLU A 155 12.89 2.20 31.13
CA GLU A 155 12.35 3.22 30.22
C GLU A 155 11.19 2.67 29.39
N PHE A 156 11.30 1.43 28.91
CA PHE A 156 10.21 0.77 28.20
C PHE A 156 8.95 0.67 29.06
N LEU A 157 9.07 0.21 30.31
CA LEU A 157 7.91 0.11 31.20
C LEU A 157 7.35 1.48 31.58
N ALA A 158 8.22 2.49 31.80
CA ALA A 158 7.77 3.85 32.07
C ALA A 158 7.00 4.45 30.90
N GLY A 159 7.48 4.25 29.67
CA GLY A 159 6.79 4.65 28.45
C GLY A 159 5.42 3.98 28.33
N LEU A 160 5.36 2.65 28.52
CA LEU A 160 4.11 1.89 28.45
C LEU A 160 3.07 2.36 29.48
N TYR A 161 3.47 2.57 30.74
CA TYR A 161 2.54 3.08 31.76
C TYR A 161 2.10 4.51 31.51
N THR A 162 2.97 5.33 30.93
CA THR A 162 2.60 6.68 30.46
C THR A 162 1.53 6.61 29.38
N THR A 163 1.68 5.70 28.41
CA THR A 163 0.67 5.39 27.39
C THR A 163 -0.67 4.95 28.00
N LEU A 164 -0.65 4.18 29.09
CA LEU A 164 -1.84 3.76 29.84
C LEU A 164 -2.46 4.88 30.70
N GLY A 165 -1.90 6.10 30.63
CA GLY A 165 -2.37 7.29 31.33
C GLY A 165 -1.85 7.44 32.76
N TYR A 166 -0.80 6.72 33.15
CA TYR A 166 -0.15 6.90 34.45
C TYR A 166 0.97 7.93 34.39
N ARG A 167 1.20 8.64 35.49
CA ARG A 167 2.31 9.55 35.68
C ARG A 167 3.36 8.91 36.59
N LEU A 168 4.62 8.92 36.20
CA LEU A 168 5.73 8.53 37.07
C LEU A 168 5.86 9.53 38.23
N ILE A 169 5.81 9.02 39.47
CA ILE A 169 5.89 9.79 40.70
C ILE A 169 7.28 9.72 41.32
N LYS A 170 7.88 8.52 41.34
CA LYS A 170 9.21 8.29 41.90
C LYS A 170 9.95 7.21 41.12
N ARG A 171 11.26 7.37 40.98
CA ARG A 171 12.21 6.36 40.50
C ARG A 171 13.39 6.30 41.46
N PHE A 172 13.81 5.12 41.86
CA PHE A 172 15.03 4.91 42.66
C PHE A 172 15.90 3.84 42.03
N GLU A 173 17.18 4.12 41.89
CA GLU A 173 18.20 3.18 41.43
C GLU A 173 18.82 2.58 42.69
N LEU A 174 18.49 1.31 42.96
CA LEU A 174 18.81 0.65 44.22
C LEU A 174 20.11 -0.15 44.11
N SER A 175 20.45 -0.64 42.91
CA SER A 175 21.72 -1.27 42.56
C SER A 175 21.98 -1.12 41.04
N GLU A 176 23.11 -1.63 40.53
CA GLU A 176 23.37 -1.70 39.08
C GLU A 176 22.34 -2.57 38.32
N SER A 177 21.65 -3.47 39.02
CA SER A 177 20.65 -4.38 38.45
C SER A 177 19.23 -4.12 38.92
N THR A 178 19.02 -3.22 39.89
CA THR A 178 17.72 -3.04 40.54
C THR A 178 17.24 -1.60 40.48
N VAL A 179 16.05 -1.39 39.91
CA VAL A 179 15.37 -0.09 39.84
C VAL A 179 13.92 -0.19 40.29
N TYR A 180 13.49 0.82 41.04
CA TYR A 180 12.14 0.99 41.54
C TYR A 180 11.45 2.12 40.78
N GLN A 181 10.18 1.94 40.42
CA GLN A 181 9.33 2.95 39.79
C GLN A 181 7.93 2.94 40.43
N LEU A 182 7.42 4.12 40.77
CA LEU A 182 6.06 4.32 41.28
C LEU A 182 5.29 5.22 40.32
N PHE A 183 4.13 4.74 39.89
CA PHE A 183 3.23 5.43 38.98
C PHE A 183 1.90 5.74 39.66
N CYS A 184 1.24 6.82 39.26
CA CYS A 184 -0.13 7.09 39.66
C CYS A 184 -1.02 7.51 38.48
N ARG A 185 -2.31 7.20 38.55
CA ARG A 185 -3.31 7.71 37.61
C ARG A 185 -4.53 8.17 38.38
N GLN A 186 -5.10 9.31 37.99
CA GLN A 186 -6.35 9.78 38.54
C GLN A 186 -7.50 9.39 37.60
N ALA A 187 -8.47 8.62 38.11
CA ALA A 187 -9.69 8.23 37.40
C ALA A 187 -10.90 8.77 38.17
N GLY A 188 -11.36 9.97 37.81
CA GLY A 188 -12.39 10.69 38.56
C GLY A 188 -11.89 11.10 39.95
N LEU A 189 -12.57 10.60 41.00
CA LEU A 189 -12.20 10.82 42.42
C LEU A 189 -11.19 9.79 42.96
N GLN A 190 -10.92 8.72 42.21
CA GLN A 190 -10.02 7.65 42.63
C GLN A 190 -8.61 7.91 42.10
N VAL A 191 -7.60 7.67 42.95
CA VAL A 191 -6.19 7.69 42.55
C VAL A 191 -5.65 6.27 42.61
N ASP A 192 -5.25 5.78 41.46
CA ASP A 192 -4.67 4.46 41.27
C ASP A 192 -3.15 4.54 41.39
N TYR A 193 -2.51 3.65 42.14
CA TYR A 193 -1.05 3.55 42.25
C TYR A 193 -0.56 2.20 41.74
N VAL A 194 0.52 2.23 40.94
CA VAL A 194 1.23 1.05 40.44
C VAL A 194 2.70 1.14 40.83
N GLU A 195 3.19 0.07 41.45
CA GLU A 195 4.58 -0.05 41.91
C GLU A 195 5.28 -1.14 41.10
N ILE A 196 6.43 -0.80 40.51
CA ILE A 196 7.24 -1.70 39.69
C ILE A 196 8.64 -1.74 40.27
N ILE A 197 9.14 -2.94 40.51
CA ILE A 197 10.55 -3.18 40.85
C ILE A 197 11.11 -4.06 39.77
N ILE A 198 12.18 -3.62 39.12
CA ILE A 198 12.94 -4.42 38.14
C ILE A 198 14.23 -4.83 38.83
N GLY A 199 14.56 -6.13 38.82
CA GLY A 199 15.76 -6.67 39.43
C GLY A 199 16.29 -7.88 38.66
N ARG A 200 17.52 -8.34 38.94
CA ARG A 200 18.08 -9.50 38.23
C ARG A 200 17.37 -10.81 38.58
N ASN A 201 17.22 -11.10 39.87
CA ASN A 201 16.59 -12.33 40.34
C ASN A 201 15.83 -12.12 41.65
N VAL A 202 15.03 -13.13 42.02
CA VAL A 202 14.20 -13.12 43.23
C VAL A 202 15.04 -12.97 44.51
N GLY A 203 16.24 -13.55 44.55
CA GLY A 203 17.10 -13.52 45.75
C GLY A 203 17.66 -12.14 46.09
N GLU A 204 18.08 -11.34 45.10
CA GLU A 204 18.50 -9.94 45.30
C GLU A 204 17.32 -9.10 45.83
N LEU A 205 16.12 -9.42 45.36
CA LEU A 205 14.89 -8.72 45.67
C LEU A 205 14.34 -9.09 47.06
N ASP A 206 14.48 -10.36 47.48
CA ASP A 206 14.19 -10.82 48.84
C ASP A 206 15.13 -10.17 49.86
N GLN A 207 16.41 -10.03 49.54
CA GLN A 207 17.38 -9.32 50.40
C GLN A 207 17.00 -7.85 50.57
N LEU A 208 16.59 -7.19 49.49
CA LEU A 208 16.14 -5.80 49.49
C LEU A 208 14.84 -5.63 50.29
N LEU A 209 13.87 -6.52 50.12
CA LEU A 209 12.60 -6.51 50.86
C LEU A 209 12.82 -6.82 52.35
N ALA A 210 13.70 -7.76 52.67
CA ALA A 210 14.08 -8.06 54.05
C ALA A 210 14.79 -6.87 54.71
N ALA A 211 15.67 -6.18 54.00
CA ALA A 211 16.37 -4.98 54.47
C ALA A 211 15.43 -3.78 54.70
N THR A 212 14.28 -3.75 54.03
CA THR A 212 13.29 -2.67 54.11
C THR A 212 12.05 -3.02 54.93
N GLY A 213 12.01 -4.21 55.55
CA GLY A 213 10.87 -4.67 56.35
C GLY A 213 9.60 -4.92 55.53
N GLY A 214 9.75 -5.27 54.25
CA GLY A 214 8.64 -5.57 53.33
C GLY A 214 8.02 -4.34 52.63
N GLU A 215 8.49 -3.12 52.94
CA GLU A 215 8.02 -1.88 52.32
C GLU A 215 9.16 -0.97 51.85
N LEU A 216 9.33 -0.85 50.53
CA LEU A 216 10.32 0.06 49.93
C LEU A 216 9.94 1.54 50.06
N LEU A 217 8.65 1.82 50.21
CA LEU A 217 8.09 3.15 50.47
C LEU A 217 6.97 3.03 51.50
N GLN A 218 7.24 3.46 52.74
CA GLN A 218 6.26 3.63 53.81
C GLN A 218 5.27 4.74 53.45
N THR A 219 4.31 4.43 52.58
CA THR A 219 3.26 5.36 52.17
C THR A 219 1.92 4.80 52.64
N ARG A 220 1.12 5.59 53.34
CA ARG A 220 -0.22 5.20 53.83
C ARG A 220 -1.30 5.14 52.74
N LEU A 221 -0.88 5.07 51.46
CA LEU A 221 -1.78 5.16 50.31
C LEU A 221 -2.16 3.75 49.84
N PRO A 222 -3.45 3.48 49.55
CA PRO A 222 -3.87 2.19 49.03
C PRO A 222 -3.27 1.96 47.64
N LYS A 223 -2.44 0.92 47.50
CA LYS A 223 -1.82 0.51 46.24
C LYS A 223 -2.74 -0.51 45.56
N LEU A 224 -2.87 -0.45 44.23
CA LEU A 224 -3.75 -1.37 43.48
C LEU A 224 -3.00 -2.61 42.98
N THR A 225 -1.73 -2.47 42.63
CA THR A 225 -0.93 -3.60 42.13
C THR A 225 0.56 -3.34 42.32
N ARG A 226 1.28 -4.35 42.85
CA ARG A 226 2.75 -4.35 42.96
C ARG A 226 3.30 -5.40 41.98
N PHE A 227 4.13 -5.01 41.03
CA PHE A 227 4.81 -5.92 40.11
C PHE A 227 6.29 -6.05 40.47
N LEU A 228 6.73 -7.28 40.62
CA LEU A 228 8.11 -7.67 40.79
C LEU A 228 8.59 -8.25 39.47
N ILE A 229 9.43 -7.51 38.76
CA ILE A 229 9.91 -7.87 37.44
C ILE A 229 11.34 -8.35 37.57
N VAL A 230 11.57 -9.62 37.28
CA VAL A 230 12.91 -10.24 37.35
C VAL A 230 13.43 -10.59 35.96
N ASP A 231 14.74 -10.54 35.77
CA ASP A 231 15.39 -10.94 34.51
C ASP A 231 15.43 -12.46 34.34
N ASP A 232 15.70 -13.19 35.42
CA ASP A 232 15.70 -14.65 35.41
C ASP A 232 14.28 -15.22 35.42
N GLU A 233 14.04 -16.31 34.68
CA GLU A 233 12.75 -17.00 34.68
C GLU A 233 12.46 -17.50 36.11
N PRO A 234 11.41 -17.01 36.77
CA PRO A 234 11.15 -17.38 38.16
C PRO A 234 10.85 -18.88 38.22
N PRO A 235 11.37 -19.62 39.22
CA PRO A 235 10.99 -21.01 39.41
C PRO A 235 9.46 -21.09 39.55
N ALA A 236 8.84 -21.97 38.75
CA ALA A 236 7.40 -22.16 38.53
C ALA A 236 6.48 -21.47 39.55
N GLU A 237 5.65 -20.53 39.08
CA GLU A 237 4.60 -19.83 39.84
C GLU A 237 4.95 -19.60 41.32
N ALA A 238 6.03 -18.86 41.58
CA ALA A 238 6.39 -18.50 42.95
C ALA A 238 5.23 -17.73 43.61
N ALA A 239 4.72 -18.33 44.70
CA ALA A 239 3.50 -17.93 45.41
C ALA A 239 3.48 -16.45 45.84
N PRO A 240 2.29 -15.82 45.91
CA PRO A 240 2.15 -14.46 46.42
C PRO A 240 2.68 -14.36 47.86
N CYS A 241 3.50 -13.34 48.12
CA CYS A 241 3.97 -13.00 49.47
C CYS A 241 2.75 -12.82 50.41
N PRO A 242 2.82 -13.19 51.70
CA PRO A 242 1.65 -13.41 52.56
C PRO A 242 0.71 -12.21 52.80
N ASP A 243 1.08 -11.00 52.36
CA ASP A 243 0.29 -9.77 52.55
C ASP A 243 -0.35 -9.22 51.26
N GLY A 244 -0.51 -10.06 50.23
CA GLY A 244 -1.55 -9.90 49.19
C GLY A 244 -1.46 -8.62 48.35
N GLN A 245 -0.61 -8.63 47.29
CA GLN A 245 -0.78 -7.93 46.00
C GLN A 245 0.48 -7.90 45.12
N VAL A 246 1.57 -8.58 45.52
CA VAL A 246 2.82 -8.65 44.74
C VAL A 246 2.74 -9.76 43.70
N ARG A 247 2.91 -9.42 42.41
CA ARG A 247 2.97 -10.38 41.29
C ARG A 247 4.39 -10.43 40.74
N ILE A 248 5.03 -11.59 40.83
CA ILE A 248 6.35 -11.83 40.23
C ILE A 248 6.15 -12.24 38.77
N VAL A 249 6.79 -11.52 37.85
CA VAL A 249 6.73 -11.82 36.41
C VAL A 249 8.13 -11.65 35.85
N ALA A 250 8.58 -12.54 34.96
CA ALA A 250 9.78 -12.25 34.19
C ALA A 250 9.55 -10.97 33.37
N TYR A 251 10.56 -10.10 33.21
CA TYR A 251 10.46 -8.92 32.33
C TYR A 251 9.88 -9.29 30.97
N ASP A 252 10.36 -10.44 30.52
CA ASP A 252 10.04 -11.08 29.28
C ASP A 252 8.56 -11.47 29.09
N ARG A 253 7.86 -11.75 30.18
CA ARG A 253 6.44 -12.16 30.18
C ARG A 253 5.52 -11.03 30.63
N PHE A 254 6.04 -9.86 30.98
CA PHE A 254 5.24 -8.75 31.52
C PHE A 254 4.20 -8.25 30.51
N VAL A 255 4.61 -7.98 29.26
CA VAL A 255 3.69 -7.49 28.22
C VAL A 255 2.64 -8.55 27.85
N GLU A 256 2.95 -9.84 27.98
CA GLU A 256 1.97 -10.93 27.74
C GLU A 256 0.81 -10.92 28.76
N ARG A 257 0.98 -10.23 29.90
CA ARG A 257 -0.14 -9.96 30.83
C ARG A 257 -1.07 -8.85 30.35
N ILE A 258 -0.60 -8.01 29.43
CA ILE A 258 -1.35 -6.90 28.83
C ILE A 258 -1.91 -7.34 27.48
N VAL A 259 -1.17 -8.12 26.69
CA VAL A 259 -1.54 -8.57 25.34
C VAL A 259 -1.44 -10.10 25.26
N ASP A 260 -2.55 -10.76 24.96
CA ASP A 260 -2.61 -12.21 24.75
C ASP A 260 -2.31 -12.55 23.28
N VAL A 261 -1.02 -12.48 22.92
CA VAL A 261 -0.55 -12.76 21.55
C VAL A 261 -0.89 -14.19 21.09
N PRO A 262 -0.71 -15.24 21.92
CA PRO A 262 -1.11 -16.59 21.51
C PRO A 262 -2.60 -16.69 21.17
N ALA A 263 -3.48 -16.06 21.95
CA ALA A 263 -4.91 -16.04 21.63
C ALA A 263 -5.22 -15.26 20.35
N HIS A 264 -4.51 -14.15 20.09
CA HIS A 264 -4.63 -13.38 18.83
C HIS A 264 -4.26 -14.23 17.61
N LEU A 265 -3.17 -14.99 17.70
CA LEU A 265 -2.66 -15.79 16.59
C LEU A 265 -3.34 -17.18 16.47
N ALA A 266 -4.08 -17.63 17.49
CA ALA A 266 -4.69 -18.95 17.52
C ALA A 266 -5.66 -19.18 16.34
N ALA A 267 -6.44 -18.17 15.95
CA ALA A 267 -7.36 -18.29 14.82
C ALA A 267 -6.63 -18.52 13.48
N LEU A 268 -5.43 -17.97 13.33
CA LEU A 268 -4.61 -18.14 12.11
C LEU A 268 -4.13 -19.58 11.96
N ALA A 269 -3.73 -20.21 13.07
CA ALA A 269 -3.26 -21.59 13.10
C ALA A 269 -4.33 -22.62 12.65
N HIS A 270 -5.62 -22.31 12.82
CA HIS A 270 -6.72 -23.16 12.36
C HIS A 270 -7.06 -22.93 10.87
N SER A 271 -6.80 -21.72 10.37
CA SER A 271 -7.07 -21.34 8.97
C SER A 271 -5.96 -21.76 7.98
N SER A 272 -4.76 -22.01 8.48
CA SER A 272 -3.65 -22.60 7.71
C SER A 272 -3.58 -24.09 8.03
N PRO A 273 -4.06 -25.00 7.15
CA PRO A 273 -3.91 -26.43 7.40
C PRO A 273 -2.43 -26.73 7.60
N THR A 274 -2.09 -27.34 8.74
CA THR A 274 -0.81 -28.02 8.88
C THR A 274 -0.82 -29.08 7.78
N PRO A 275 0.13 -29.09 6.83
CA PRO A 275 0.18 -30.14 5.84
C PRO A 275 0.20 -31.47 6.60
N GLY A 276 -0.77 -32.34 6.33
CA GLY A 276 -0.60 -33.75 6.66
C GLY A 276 0.71 -34.23 6.04
N ALA A 277 1.35 -35.27 6.59
CA ALA A 277 2.63 -35.77 6.10
C ALA A 277 2.62 -36.00 4.57
N GLY A 278 3.02 -34.98 3.82
CA GLY A 278 2.78 -34.82 2.39
C GLY A 278 3.30 -33.45 1.98
N ALA A 279 4.41 -33.48 1.23
CA ALA A 279 5.28 -32.37 0.80
C ALA A 279 4.78 -30.93 1.06
N GLU A 280 5.52 -30.17 1.88
CA GLU A 280 5.40 -28.71 1.87
C GLU A 280 5.67 -28.19 0.45
N VAL A 281 4.68 -27.51 -0.14
CA VAL A 281 4.88 -26.84 -1.43
C VAL A 281 5.78 -25.64 -1.18
N THR A 282 7.05 -25.74 -1.57
CA THR A 282 8.00 -24.63 -1.61
C THR A 282 7.54 -23.64 -2.68
N VAL A 283 7.35 -22.37 -2.29
CA VAL A 283 7.00 -21.28 -3.23
C VAL A 283 8.26 -20.49 -3.49
N ALA A 284 8.68 -20.40 -4.75
CA ALA A 284 9.80 -19.55 -5.15
C ALA A 284 9.38 -18.07 -5.09
N ALA A 285 10.34 -17.20 -4.78
CA ALA A 285 10.13 -15.77 -4.83
C ALA A 285 11.36 -15.01 -5.30
N ASP A 286 11.10 -13.89 -5.98
CA ASP A 286 12.07 -12.92 -6.41
C ASP A 286 12.12 -11.73 -5.47
N VAL A 287 13.33 -11.34 -5.04
CA VAL A 287 13.58 -10.00 -4.49
C VAL A 287 13.71 -9.03 -5.65
N LEU A 288 12.87 -7.99 -5.63
CA LEU A 288 12.81 -7.01 -6.70
C LEU A 288 13.40 -5.67 -6.22
N GLU A 289 14.44 -5.20 -6.90
CA GLU A 289 15.00 -3.86 -6.72
C GLU A 289 14.51 -2.94 -7.83
N THR A 290 14.13 -1.71 -7.46
CA THR A 290 13.69 -0.71 -8.45
C THR A 290 14.88 0.07 -8.99
N ASP A 291 15.09 0.05 -10.30
CA ASP A 291 16.06 0.92 -10.96
C ASP A 291 15.66 2.40 -10.74
N PRO A 292 16.52 3.24 -10.16
CA PRO A 292 16.18 4.62 -9.80
C PRO A 292 16.03 5.55 -11.01
N ARG A 293 16.44 5.15 -12.21
CA ARG A 293 16.33 5.93 -13.45
C ARG A 293 15.14 5.51 -14.29
N THR A 294 14.93 4.20 -14.49
CA THR A 294 13.84 3.70 -15.34
C THR A 294 12.57 3.48 -14.52
N GLY A 295 12.71 3.11 -13.24
CA GLY A 295 11.61 2.66 -12.38
C GLY A 295 11.26 1.18 -12.58
N ASP A 296 12.07 0.43 -13.32
CA ASP A 296 11.85 -1.00 -13.55
C ASP A 296 12.25 -1.84 -12.35
N LEU A 297 11.59 -2.99 -12.17
CA LEU A 297 11.97 -3.96 -11.17
C LEU A 297 12.95 -4.96 -11.79
N THR A 298 14.17 -4.99 -11.26
CA THR A 298 15.15 -6.03 -11.58
C THR A 298 15.12 -7.08 -10.50
N VAL A 299 15.06 -8.35 -10.92
CA VAL A 299 15.26 -9.48 -10.01
C VAL A 299 16.70 -9.41 -9.52
N THR A 300 16.88 -9.29 -8.22
CA THR A 300 18.21 -9.30 -7.59
C THR A 300 18.55 -10.67 -7.02
N GLU A 301 17.55 -11.46 -6.64
CA GLU A 301 17.72 -12.78 -6.05
C GLU A 301 16.42 -13.59 -6.17
N THR A 302 16.54 -14.91 -6.37
CA THR A 302 15.42 -15.86 -6.42
C THR A 302 15.71 -17.02 -5.47
N ASP A 303 14.80 -17.33 -4.55
CA ASP A 303 14.94 -18.44 -3.57
C ASP A 303 13.57 -18.81 -2.95
N ASP A 304 13.54 -19.69 -1.94
CA ASP A 304 12.34 -19.97 -1.14
C ASP A 304 11.77 -18.71 -0.49
N ALA A 305 10.49 -18.46 -0.74
CA ALA A 305 9.79 -17.26 -0.27
C ALA A 305 9.82 -17.12 1.26
N ALA A 306 9.66 -18.22 2.00
CA ALA A 306 9.66 -18.18 3.46
C ALA A 306 11.05 -17.85 4.01
N ALA A 307 12.12 -18.34 3.39
CA ALA A 307 13.50 -18.02 3.74
C ALA A 307 13.83 -16.55 3.45
N ILE A 308 13.45 -16.04 2.26
CA ILE A 308 13.65 -14.63 1.88
C ILE A 308 12.97 -13.70 2.89
N LEU A 309 11.69 -13.94 3.19
CA LEU A 309 10.94 -13.11 4.14
C LEU A 309 11.57 -13.12 5.53
N ARG A 310 11.93 -14.29 6.05
CA ARG A 310 12.60 -14.42 7.36
C ARG A 310 13.90 -13.62 7.41
N ARG A 311 14.71 -13.69 6.36
CA ARG A 311 15.97 -12.96 6.27
C ARG A 311 15.77 -11.45 6.21
N LEU A 312 14.86 -10.96 5.36
CA LEU A 312 14.56 -9.54 5.23
C LEU A 312 13.97 -8.97 6.54
N VAL A 313 12.99 -9.66 7.12
CA VAL A 313 12.40 -9.27 8.42
C VAL A 313 13.44 -9.27 9.52
N GLY A 314 14.35 -10.26 9.57
CA GLY A 314 15.45 -10.32 10.54
C GLY A 314 16.41 -9.11 10.45
N SER A 315 16.51 -8.46 9.29
CA SER A 315 17.26 -7.20 9.12
C SER A 315 16.48 -5.95 9.55
N SER A 316 15.28 -6.11 10.13
CA SER A 316 14.31 -5.05 10.42
C SER A 316 13.86 -4.26 9.19
N ALA A 317 13.87 -4.90 8.01
CA ALA A 317 13.36 -4.29 6.78
C ALA A 317 11.83 -4.34 6.73
N ASN A 318 11.22 -3.28 6.18
CA ASN A 318 9.82 -3.33 5.80
C ASN A 318 9.70 -4.07 4.47
N VAL A 319 8.68 -4.90 4.30
CA VAL A 319 8.54 -5.79 3.15
C VAL A 319 7.15 -5.66 2.52
N LEU A 320 7.10 -5.55 1.20
CA LEU A 320 5.88 -5.66 0.41
C LEU A 320 5.90 -6.99 -0.35
N VAL A 321 4.91 -7.84 -0.09
CA VAL A 321 4.73 -9.13 -0.77
C VAL A 321 3.67 -8.99 -1.85
N ILE A 322 4.05 -9.27 -3.09
CA ILE A 322 3.17 -9.26 -4.26
C ILE A 322 3.15 -10.63 -4.93
N GLY A 323 2.15 -10.89 -5.77
CA GLY A 323 2.04 -12.13 -6.54
C GLY A 323 0.63 -12.30 -7.11
N GLY A 324 0.47 -13.23 -8.04
CA GLY A 324 -0.83 -13.51 -8.68
C GLY A 324 -1.91 -13.99 -7.70
N PRO A 325 -3.19 -14.00 -8.11
CA PRO A 325 -4.27 -14.58 -7.30
C PRO A 325 -3.94 -16.02 -6.89
N GLY A 326 -4.10 -16.34 -5.60
CA GLY A 326 -3.81 -17.68 -5.11
C GLY A 326 -2.33 -18.03 -4.93
N SER A 327 -1.39 -17.08 -5.13
CA SER A 327 0.07 -17.30 -5.00
C SER A 327 0.57 -17.68 -3.59
N GLY A 328 -0.33 -17.89 -2.62
CA GLY A 328 0.03 -18.30 -1.26
C GLY A 328 0.41 -17.16 -0.30
N LYS A 329 0.24 -15.88 -0.69
CA LYS A 329 0.58 -14.69 0.14
C LYS A 329 0.03 -14.79 1.57
N THR A 330 -1.28 -14.94 1.73
CA THR A 330 -1.93 -15.03 3.04
C THR A 330 -1.38 -16.19 3.86
N THR A 331 -1.23 -17.38 3.25
CA THR A 331 -0.64 -18.55 3.92
C THR A 331 0.79 -18.30 4.38
N LEU A 332 1.60 -17.66 3.54
CA LEU A 332 2.99 -17.31 3.84
C LEU A 332 3.07 -16.28 4.97
N LEU A 333 2.21 -15.26 4.95
CA LEU A 333 2.12 -14.26 6.00
C LEU A 333 1.58 -14.83 7.33
N HIS A 334 0.63 -15.77 7.28
CA HIS A 334 0.19 -16.53 8.46
C HIS A 334 1.38 -17.29 9.07
N ARG A 335 2.12 -18.05 8.26
CA ARG A 335 3.33 -18.76 8.72
C ARG A 335 4.39 -17.80 9.24
N LEU A 336 4.59 -16.65 8.60
CA LEU A 336 5.52 -15.63 9.09
C LEU A 336 5.11 -15.10 10.48
N ALA A 337 3.82 -14.84 10.70
CA ALA A 337 3.31 -14.39 11.98
C ALA A 337 3.41 -15.49 13.08
N ILE A 338 3.16 -16.76 12.73
CA ILE A 338 3.16 -17.88 13.67
C ILE A 338 4.59 -18.38 13.96
N ASP A 339 5.40 -18.61 12.91
CA ASP A 339 6.67 -19.33 12.96
C ASP A 339 7.91 -18.48 12.59
N GLY A 340 7.74 -17.39 11.84
CA GLY A 340 8.80 -16.83 10.98
C GLY A 340 9.54 -15.58 11.45
N ALA A 341 9.60 -15.29 12.75
CA ALA A 341 10.42 -14.18 13.25
C ALA A 341 11.40 -14.67 14.31
N ASP A 342 12.66 -14.21 14.25
CA ASP A 342 13.63 -14.47 15.31
C ASP A 342 13.08 -13.91 16.63
N PRO A 343 12.81 -14.75 17.64
CA PRO A 343 12.24 -14.30 18.91
C PRO A 343 13.10 -13.25 19.62
N SER A 344 14.40 -13.18 19.29
CA SER A 344 15.33 -12.19 19.83
C SER A 344 15.19 -10.80 19.20
N THR A 345 14.67 -10.69 17.98
CA THR A 345 14.49 -9.42 17.25
C THR A 345 13.05 -8.92 17.28
N HIS A 346 12.06 -9.80 17.06
CA HIS A 346 10.64 -9.43 16.96
C HIS A 346 9.81 -10.25 17.94
N ARG A 347 9.90 -9.84 19.19
CA ARG A 347 9.24 -10.51 20.32
C ARG A 347 7.73 -10.55 20.22
N TYR A 348 7.11 -9.46 19.74
CA TYR A 348 5.66 -9.33 19.61
C TYR A 348 5.25 -9.36 18.15
N ARG A 349 4.05 -9.88 17.88
CA ARG A 349 3.58 -10.10 16.52
C ARG A 349 2.11 -9.76 16.43
N PHE A 350 1.76 -8.91 15.47
CA PHE A 350 0.38 -8.61 15.15
C PHE A 350 0.14 -8.99 13.71
N TYR A 351 -0.92 -9.74 13.49
CA TYR A 351 -1.47 -10.01 12.17
C TYR A 351 -2.82 -9.32 12.05
N LEU A 352 -2.99 -8.55 10.98
CA LEU A 352 -4.16 -7.73 10.70
C LEU A 352 -4.61 -7.99 9.25
N ASP A 353 -5.75 -8.65 9.07
CA ASP A 353 -6.37 -8.86 7.75
C ASP A 353 -7.18 -7.63 7.34
N LEU A 354 -6.59 -6.78 6.50
CA LEU A 354 -7.21 -5.53 6.07
C LEU A 354 -8.41 -5.72 5.15
N SER A 355 -8.63 -6.91 4.58
CA SER A 355 -9.89 -7.19 3.86
C SER A 355 -11.13 -7.20 4.76
N LEU A 356 -10.94 -7.22 6.09
CA LEU A 356 -12.01 -7.10 7.09
C LEU A 356 -12.20 -5.67 7.61
N LYS A 357 -11.39 -4.71 7.16
CA LYS A 357 -11.48 -3.30 7.53
C LYS A 357 -12.57 -2.64 6.68
N GLY A 358 -13.50 -1.92 7.31
CA GLY A 358 -14.45 -1.10 6.55
C GLY A 358 -13.74 0.05 5.83
N HIS A 359 -14.19 0.44 4.65
CA HIS A 359 -13.57 1.56 3.92
C HIS A 359 -13.65 2.88 4.70
N ASP A 360 -14.78 3.16 5.34
CA ASP A 360 -14.99 4.33 6.21
C ASP A 360 -14.46 4.13 7.65
N GLU A 361 -14.00 2.93 8.00
CA GLU A 361 -13.44 2.64 9.33
C GLU A 361 -12.02 3.20 9.39
N GLN A 362 -11.66 3.98 10.42
CA GLN A 362 -10.27 4.39 10.60
C GLN A 362 -9.40 3.19 11.01
N PHE A 363 -8.13 3.19 10.64
CA PHE A 363 -7.18 2.13 10.98
C PHE A 363 -7.09 1.92 12.50
N ALA A 364 -7.14 3.01 13.29
CA ALA A 364 -7.17 2.96 14.74
C ALA A 364 -8.37 2.18 15.31
N ASP A 365 -9.55 2.39 14.73
CA ASP A 365 -10.79 1.72 15.13
C ASP A 365 -10.74 0.23 14.74
N PHE A 366 -10.25 -0.05 13.53
CA PHE A 366 -10.03 -1.41 13.05
C PHE A 366 -9.09 -2.20 13.96
N VAL A 367 -7.92 -1.65 14.29
CA VAL A 367 -6.96 -2.27 15.21
C VAL A 367 -7.58 -2.47 16.58
N THR A 368 -8.32 -1.48 17.09
CA THR A 368 -9.02 -1.58 18.38
C THR A 368 -10.07 -2.68 18.38
N ARG A 369 -10.80 -2.87 17.27
CA ARG A 369 -11.80 -3.93 17.11
C ARG A 369 -11.16 -5.31 17.03
N VAL A 370 -10.07 -5.46 16.29
CA VAL A 370 -9.37 -6.73 16.09
C VAL A 370 -8.60 -7.15 17.33
N LEU A 371 -7.81 -6.24 17.93
CA LEU A 371 -6.95 -6.55 19.07
C LEU A 371 -7.68 -6.43 20.41
N GLY A 372 -8.79 -5.70 20.49
CA GLY A 372 -9.52 -5.44 21.73
C GLY A 372 -9.82 -6.68 22.59
N PRO A 373 -10.29 -7.81 22.02
CA PRO A 373 -10.50 -9.04 22.77
C PRO A 373 -9.22 -9.65 23.39
N HIS A 374 -8.05 -9.30 22.84
CA HIS A 374 -6.75 -9.85 23.22
C HIS A 374 -5.91 -8.87 24.07
N VAL A 375 -6.33 -7.61 24.21
CA VAL A 375 -5.61 -6.59 25.01
C VAL A 375 -6.38 -6.26 26.28
N LYS A 376 -5.78 -6.50 27.44
CA LYS A 376 -6.36 -6.35 28.78
C LYS A 376 -6.24 -4.91 29.30
N VAL A 377 -6.66 -3.95 28.48
CA VAL A 377 -6.70 -2.51 28.80
C VAL A 377 -8.07 -1.93 28.41
N PRO A 378 -8.47 -0.75 28.91
CA PRO A 378 -9.68 -0.10 28.44
C PRO A 378 -9.68 0.06 26.91
N ARG A 379 -10.83 -0.18 26.27
CA ARG A 379 -10.95 -0.22 24.79
C ARG A 379 -10.36 1.01 24.09
N ASN A 380 -10.52 2.20 24.68
CA ASN A 380 -9.99 3.46 24.16
C ASN A 380 -8.45 3.62 24.27
N ARG A 381 -7.74 2.63 24.84
CA ARG A 381 -6.27 2.60 24.97
C ARG A 381 -5.62 1.48 24.16
N VAL A 382 -6.41 0.62 23.51
CA VAL A 382 -5.89 -0.52 22.75
C VAL A 382 -4.97 -0.05 21.63
N PHE A 383 -5.41 0.95 20.84
CA PHE A 383 -4.59 1.52 19.77
C PHE A 383 -3.34 2.23 20.31
N ASP A 384 -3.44 2.97 21.42
CA ASP A 384 -2.28 3.62 22.05
C ASP A 384 -1.21 2.59 22.43
N VAL A 385 -1.62 1.47 23.03
CA VAL A 385 -0.70 0.37 23.40
C VAL A 385 -0.09 -0.27 22.17
N PHE A 386 -0.88 -0.52 21.13
CA PHE A 386 -0.38 -1.04 19.85
C PHE A 386 0.67 -0.11 19.23
N LEU A 387 0.38 1.19 19.13
CA LEU A 387 1.30 2.20 18.63
C LEU A 387 2.61 2.25 19.43
N TYR A 388 2.51 2.21 20.76
CA TYR A 388 3.67 2.20 21.63
C TYR A 388 4.55 0.98 21.36
N LEU A 389 3.96 -0.22 21.29
CA LEU A 389 4.70 -1.45 21.03
C LEU A 389 5.38 -1.44 19.67
N ILE A 390 4.69 -0.95 18.62
CA ILE A 390 5.27 -0.86 17.28
C ILE A 390 6.46 0.10 17.26
N ARG A 391 6.31 1.30 17.85
CA ARG A 391 7.35 2.33 17.84
C ARG A 391 8.55 1.98 18.72
N ALA A 392 8.40 1.05 19.66
CA ALA A 392 9.51 0.55 20.47
C ALA A 392 10.40 -0.49 19.76
N GLY A 393 10.12 -0.80 18.48
CA GLY A 393 11.01 -1.60 17.61
C GLY A 393 11.07 -3.10 17.92
N SER A 394 10.13 -3.63 18.72
CA SER A 394 10.10 -5.05 19.13
C SER A 394 8.94 -5.85 18.53
N VAL A 395 8.33 -5.32 17.46
CA VAL A 395 7.09 -5.85 16.86
C VAL A 395 7.30 -6.17 15.38
N LEU A 396 6.88 -7.37 14.98
CA LEU A 396 6.54 -7.69 13.59
C LEU A 396 5.05 -7.40 13.37
N CYS A 397 4.74 -6.42 12.52
CA CYS A 397 3.37 -6.10 12.14
C CYS A 397 3.09 -6.61 10.72
N VAL A 398 2.20 -7.58 10.59
CA VAL A 398 1.78 -8.16 9.32
C VAL A 398 0.42 -7.59 8.95
N LEU A 399 0.36 -6.80 7.87
CA LEU A 399 -0.88 -6.28 7.29
C LEU A 399 -1.17 -7.04 5.99
N ASP A 400 -2.06 -8.02 6.05
CA ASP A 400 -2.48 -8.77 4.88
C ASP A 400 -3.55 -7.99 4.10
N ALA A 401 -3.52 -8.07 2.78
CA ALA A 401 -4.59 -7.58 1.91
C ALA A 401 -4.82 -6.06 1.97
N ILE A 402 -3.74 -5.26 2.00
CA ILE A 402 -3.84 -3.80 2.16
C ILE A 402 -4.67 -3.12 1.06
N ASP A 403 -4.61 -3.66 -0.16
CA ASP A 403 -5.33 -3.15 -1.31
C ASP A 403 -6.84 -3.42 -1.26
N GLU A 404 -7.30 -4.37 -0.45
CA GLU A 404 -8.72 -4.62 -0.25
C GLU A 404 -9.39 -3.59 0.67
N ALA A 405 -8.61 -2.90 1.50
CA ALA A 405 -9.14 -1.82 2.34
C ALA A 405 -9.27 -0.49 1.57
N VAL A 406 -8.79 -0.43 0.32
CA VAL A 406 -8.83 0.77 -0.49
C VAL A 406 -10.21 0.92 -1.12
N ALA A 407 -10.88 2.04 -0.88
CA ALA A 407 -12.26 2.28 -1.33
C ALA A 407 -12.49 2.25 -2.85
N ASN A 408 -11.42 2.34 -3.65
CA ASN A 408 -11.43 2.05 -5.07
C ASN A 408 -10.00 1.79 -5.56
N THR A 409 -9.83 1.17 -6.73
CA THR A 409 -8.50 0.85 -7.29
C THR A 409 -7.79 2.09 -7.87
N SER A 410 -7.83 3.23 -7.18
CA SER A 410 -7.16 4.46 -7.56
C SER A 410 -5.97 4.77 -6.65
N LEU A 411 -4.97 5.45 -7.22
CA LEU A 411 -3.81 5.94 -6.46
C LEU A 411 -4.23 6.87 -5.31
N PRO A 412 -5.11 7.88 -5.49
CA PRO A 412 -5.55 8.75 -4.40
C PRO A 412 -6.14 7.96 -3.21
N ALA A 413 -7.05 7.02 -3.46
CA ALA A 413 -7.66 6.24 -2.39
C ALA A 413 -6.62 5.38 -1.64
N PHE A 414 -5.63 4.85 -2.35
CA PHE A 414 -4.52 4.14 -1.70
C PHE A 414 -3.70 5.07 -0.80
N LEU A 415 -3.42 6.30 -1.25
CA LEU A 415 -2.68 7.27 -0.45
C LEU A 415 -3.44 7.68 0.81
N ASP A 416 -4.76 7.82 0.72
CA ASP A 416 -5.60 8.12 1.88
C ASP A 416 -5.51 6.99 2.92
N LEU A 417 -5.65 5.73 2.49
CA LEU A 417 -5.47 4.56 3.37
C LEU A 417 -4.04 4.49 3.93
N PHE A 418 -3.03 4.68 3.06
CA PHE A 418 -1.64 4.59 3.45
C PHE A 418 -1.26 5.68 4.45
N ALA A 419 -1.82 6.89 4.35
CA ALA A 419 -1.64 7.96 5.33
C ALA A 419 -2.21 7.60 6.70
N ASP A 420 -3.39 6.97 6.73
CA ASP A 420 -4.00 6.45 7.97
C ASP A 420 -3.13 5.37 8.62
N VAL A 421 -2.69 4.38 7.83
CA VAL A 421 -1.80 3.30 8.31
C VAL A 421 -0.43 3.84 8.72
N ALA A 422 0.14 4.81 7.99
CA ALA A 422 1.46 5.38 8.24
C ALA A 422 1.60 6.01 9.64
N GLN A 423 0.49 6.40 10.29
CA GLN A 423 0.53 6.84 11.68
C GLN A 423 1.07 5.77 12.65
N ALA A 424 0.88 4.50 12.29
CA ALA A 424 1.38 3.35 13.02
C ALA A 424 2.74 2.85 12.52
N ILE A 425 3.16 3.21 11.31
CA ILE A 425 4.43 2.77 10.73
C ILE A 425 5.53 3.78 11.11
N SER A 426 6.64 3.31 11.67
CA SER A 426 7.83 4.14 11.92
C SER A 426 9.07 3.53 11.26
N ALA A 427 10.15 4.31 11.14
CA ALA A 427 11.44 3.79 10.68
C ALA A 427 12.00 2.65 11.56
N GLU A 428 11.53 2.54 12.82
CA GLU A 428 11.92 1.48 13.75
C GLU A 428 10.94 0.28 13.73
N SER A 429 9.81 0.40 13.04
CA SER A 429 8.85 -0.69 12.89
C SER A 429 9.29 -1.67 11.79
N THR A 430 9.00 -2.95 12.01
CA THR A 430 9.12 -3.98 10.96
C THR A 430 7.72 -4.35 10.49
N VAL A 431 7.36 -3.88 9.30
CA VAL A 431 6.03 -4.05 8.71
C VAL A 431 6.12 -4.89 7.45
N VAL A 432 5.27 -5.91 7.37
CA VAL A 432 5.10 -6.74 6.18
C VAL A 432 3.70 -6.54 5.63
N LEU A 433 3.62 -6.08 4.39
CA LEU A 433 2.38 -5.81 3.68
C LEU A 433 2.16 -6.84 2.59
N SER A 434 0.91 -7.20 2.28
CA SER A 434 0.59 -7.93 1.05
C SER A 434 -0.48 -7.22 0.22
N SER A 435 -0.47 -7.48 -1.09
CA SER A 435 -1.46 -7.02 -2.07
C SER A 435 -2.14 -8.21 -2.74
N ARG A 436 -3.48 -8.22 -2.85
CA ARG A 436 -4.27 -9.27 -3.51
C ARG A 436 -4.62 -8.99 -4.98
N TYR A 437 -4.89 -7.72 -5.34
CA TYR A 437 -5.46 -7.32 -6.65
C TYR A 437 -4.46 -6.65 -7.60
N SER A 438 -3.16 -6.66 -7.29
CA SER A 438 -2.06 -6.27 -8.20
C SER A 438 -1.90 -4.78 -8.50
N PHE A 439 -2.82 -3.86 -8.17
CA PHE A 439 -2.60 -2.45 -8.52
C PHE A 439 -1.30 -1.87 -7.90
N LEU A 440 -0.86 -2.40 -6.75
CA LEU A 440 0.42 -2.09 -6.11
C LEU A 440 1.62 -2.66 -6.88
N ALA A 441 1.47 -3.85 -7.47
CA ALA A 441 2.47 -4.46 -8.34
C ALA A 441 2.56 -3.74 -9.71
N ASP A 442 1.42 -3.24 -10.21
CA ASP A 442 1.30 -2.67 -11.55
C ASP A 442 1.58 -1.17 -11.59
N SER A 443 1.33 -0.43 -10.50
CA SER A 443 1.53 1.03 -10.45
C SER A 443 2.99 1.39 -10.22
N PRO A 444 3.72 1.98 -11.20
CA PRO A 444 5.08 2.44 -10.99
C PRO A 444 5.15 3.58 -9.96
N GLN A 445 4.07 4.36 -9.83
CA GLN A 445 3.99 5.50 -8.91
C GLN A 445 3.94 5.04 -7.45
N VAL A 446 3.15 4.01 -7.14
CA VAL A 446 3.10 3.43 -5.79
C VAL A 446 4.40 2.71 -5.46
N ARG A 447 5.01 2.03 -6.42
CA ARG A 447 6.32 1.37 -6.20
C ARG A 447 7.43 2.38 -5.87
N ARG A 448 7.48 3.50 -6.60
CA ARG A 448 8.43 4.60 -6.31
C ARG A 448 8.19 5.23 -4.94
N LEU A 449 6.93 5.31 -4.49
CA LEU A 449 6.57 5.75 -3.15
C LEU A 449 7.19 4.84 -2.09
N LEU A 450 6.97 3.52 -2.21
CA LEU A 450 7.37 2.54 -1.20
C LEU A 450 8.89 2.30 -1.14
N ASN A 451 9.63 2.57 -2.22
CA ASN A 451 11.10 2.42 -2.26
C ASN A 451 11.86 3.76 -2.09
N SER A 452 11.15 4.87 -1.77
CA SER A 452 11.74 6.21 -1.53
C SER A 452 12.71 6.68 -2.64
N SER A 453 12.48 6.29 -3.90
CA SER A 453 13.32 6.74 -5.03
C SER A 453 13.16 8.25 -5.28
N THR A 454 14.22 8.94 -5.71
CA THR A 454 14.26 10.41 -5.86
C THR A 454 13.35 10.99 -6.96
N LEU A 455 12.60 10.16 -7.69
CA LEU A 455 11.71 10.54 -8.80
C LEU A 455 10.22 10.40 -8.42
N ILE A 456 9.84 10.86 -7.23
CA ILE A 456 8.42 11.04 -6.85
C ILE A 456 7.88 12.27 -7.61
N SER A 457 6.77 12.11 -8.33
CA SER A 457 6.17 13.25 -9.03
C SER A 457 5.76 14.34 -8.03
N GLU A 458 5.93 15.62 -8.39
CA GLU A 458 5.58 16.76 -7.52
C GLU A 458 4.12 16.69 -7.04
N LYS A 459 3.21 16.23 -7.90
CA LYS A 459 1.79 16.01 -7.56
C LYS A 459 1.60 14.98 -6.44
N LEU A 460 2.36 13.90 -6.46
CA LEU A 460 2.31 12.84 -5.45
C LEU A 460 2.85 13.35 -4.10
N VAL A 461 3.95 14.12 -4.11
CA VAL A 461 4.49 14.77 -2.90
C VAL A 461 3.46 15.73 -2.28
N GLN A 462 2.80 16.54 -3.11
CA GLN A 462 1.73 17.44 -2.63
C GLN A 462 0.56 16.69 -2.01
N GLN A 463 0.14 15.57 -2.61
CA GLN A 463 -0.93 14.72 -2.07
C GLN A 463 -0.55 14.09 -0.72
N LEU A 464 0.69 13.61 -0.58
CA LEU A 464 1.18 13.06 0.69
C LEU A 464 1.19 14.11 1.80
N HIS A 465 1.70 15.32 1.52
CA HIS A 465 1.65 16.41 2.50
C HIS A 465 0.22 16.82 2.85
N ALA A 466 -0.71 16.82 1.88
CA ALA A 466 -2.12 17.07 2.14
C ALA A 466 -2.74 16.00 3.05
N GLY A 467 -2.31 14.74 2.92
CA GLY A 467 -2.65 13.62 3.81
C GLY A 467 -1.86 13.58 5.12
N GLY A 468 -0.98 14.56 5.39
CA GLY A 468 -0.17 14.62 6.61
C GLY A 468 1.02 13.66 6.66
N VAL A 469 1.43 13.09 5.52
CA VAL A 469 2.58 12.19 5.40
C VAL A 469 3.78 12.97 4.87
N ASP A 470 4.91 12.92 5.59
CA ASP A 470 6.20 13.38 5.04
C ASP A 470 6.84 12.24 4.23
N PRO A 471 6.98 12.37 2.89
CA PRO A 471 7.63 11.35 2.07
C PRO A 471 9.09 11.04 2.47
N LEU A 472 9.77 11.94 3.19
CA LEU A 472 11.13 11.70 3.70
C LEU A 472 11.15 10.80 4.95
N GLU A 473 10.02 10.71 5.66
CA GLU A 473 9.86 9.89 6.86
C GLU A 473 9.25 8.51 6.57
N LEU A 474 8.90 8.24 5.29
CA LEU A 474 8.37 6.95 4.88
C LEU A 474 9.43 5.85 4.97
N PRO A 475 9.08 4.67 5.53
CA PRO A 475 9.99 3.54 5.53
C PRO A 475 10.19 3.01 4.13
N ARG A 476 11.41 2.53 3.86
CA ARG A 476 11.73 1.81 2.64
C ARG A 476 11.20 0.39 2.71
N PHE A 477 10.51 -0.05 1.66
CA PHE A 477 10.04 -1.41 1.50
C PHE A 477 10.89 -2.18 0.51
N SER A 478 11.36 -3.35 0.91
CA SER A 478 11.82 -4.38 -0.02
C SER A 478 10.62 -5.05 -0.67
N VAL A 479 10.65 -5.25 -1.98
CA VAL A 479 9.55 -5.92 -2.71
C VAL A 479 9.92 -7.37 -2.93
N VAL A 480 9.04 -8.29 -2.51
CA VAL A 480 9.15 -9.73 -2.76
C VAL A 480 7.99 -10.15 -3.65
N ARG A 481 8.29 -10.70 -4.83
CA ARG A 481 7.29 -11.26 -5.73
C ARG A 481 7.27 -12.76 -5.61
N LEU A 482 6.10 -13.31 -5.29
CA LEU A 482 5.88 -14.76 -5.31
C LEU A 482 5.65 -15.23 -6.74
N ASP A 483 6.33 -16.31 -7.11
CA ASP A 483 6.19 -16.94 -8.42
C ASP A 483 5.18 -18.09 -8.38
N ASP A 484 4.65 -18.44 -9.55
CA ASP A 484 3.85 -19.64 -9.71
C ASP A 484 4.75 -20.89 -9.65
N VAL A 485 4.19 -22.01 -9.18
CA VAL A 485 4.92 -23.27 -9.01
C VAL A 485 5.02 -23.98 -10.35
N GLU A 486 6.24 -24.31 -10.79
CA GLU A 486 6.49 -25.10 -11.99
C GLU A 486 6.27 -26.60 -11.72
N ILE A 487 5.39 -27.21 -12.51
CA ILE A 487 4.98 -28.61 -12.39
C ILE A 487 5.33 -29.34 -13.67
N HIS A 488 6.06 -30.43 -13.53
CA HIS A 488 6.52 -31.28 -14.63
C HIS A 488 5.70 -32.56 -14.68
N ARG A 489 4.96 -32.80 -15.78
CA ARG A 489 4.23 -34.05 -16.04
C ARG A 489 4.43 -34.50 -17.49
N ASP A 490 4.76 -35.77 -17.70
CA ASP A 490 4.84 -36.41 -19.03
C ASP A 490 5.46 -35.53 -20.11
N THR A 491 6.69 -35.04 -19.87
CA THR A 491 7.50 -34.15 -20.73
C THR A 491 6.99 -32.70 -20.91
N ARG A 492 5.89 -32.29 -20.29
CA ARG A 492 5.39 -30.91 -20.29
C ARG A 492 5.60 -30.24 -18.93
N ALA A 493 6.09 -29.00 -18.94
CA ALA A 493 6.15 -28.13 -17.77
C ALA A 493 4.99 -27.11 -17.83
N TYR A 494 4.30 -26.89 -16.72
CA TYR A 494 3.28 -25.85 -16.60
C TYR A 494 3.39 -25.17 -15.23
N THR A 495 2.89 -23.94 -15.13
CA THR A 495 2.84 -23.21 -13.86
C THR A 495 1.47 -23.32 -13.22
N ALA A 496 1.41 -23.34 -11.89
CA ALA A 496 0.18 -23.26 -11.12
C ALA A 496 0.39 -22.51 -9.81
N SER A 497 -0.63 -21.78 -9.38
CA SER A 497 -0.62 -21.17 -8.05
C SER A 497 -0.85 -22.24 -6.95
N PRO A 498 -0.36 -22.01 -5.71
CA PRO A 498 -0.67 -22.85 -4.56
C PRO A 498 -2.18 -23.06 -4.34
N LEU A 499 -3.01 -22.06 -4.63
CA LEU A 499 -4.47 -22.21 -4.54
C LEU A 499 -5.02 -23.18 -5.58
N GLU A 500 -4.52 -23.17 -6.81
CA GLU A 500 -4.96 -24.13 -7.84
C GLU A 500 -4.61 -25.56 -7.44
N LEU A 501 -3.43 -25.77 -6.85
CA LEU A 501 -3.03 -27.08 -6.32
C LEU A 501 -3.97 -27.54 -5.21
N LEU A 502 -4.27 -26.66 -4.26
CA LEU A 502 -5.18 -26.95 -3.15
C LEU A 502 -6.60 -27.28 -3.65
N LEU A 503 -7.14 -26.48 -4.59
CA LEU A 503 -8.47 -26.72 -5.13
C LEU A 503 -8.54 -28.02 -5.94
N ALA A 504 -7.50 -28.34 -6.71
CA ALA A 504 -7.41 -29.60 -7.45
C ALA A 504 -7.43 -30.80 -6.49
N GLU A 505 -6.66 -30.74 -5.41
CA GLU A 505 -6.66 -31.77 -4.36
C GLU A 505 -8.05 -31.92 -3.69
N GLN A 506 -8.67 -30.80 -3.29
CA GLN A 506 -9.97 -30.80 -2.62
C GLN A 506 -11.12 -31.32 -3.48
N THR A 507 -11.06 -31.08 -4.79
CA THR A 507 -12.12 -31.42 -5.75
C THR A 507 -11.89 -32.75 -6.45
N GLY A 508 -10.72 -33.37 -6.28
CA GLY A 508 -10.33 -34.59 -7.01
C GLY A 508 -10.23 -34.40 -8.53
N HIS A 509 -10.28 -33.15 -9.02
CA HIS A 509 -10.08 -32.83 -10.43
C HIS A 509 -8.58 -32.81 -10.73
N ASP A 510 -8.03 -33.97 -11.13
CA ASP A 510 -6.67 -34.05 -11.69
C ASP A 510 -6.66 -34.21 -13.22
N ASP A 511 -7.81 -33.99 -13.86
CA ASP A 511 -8.04 -34.40 -15.24
C ASP A 511 -7.62 -33.33 -16.27
N GLY A 512 -6.48 -33.59 -16.92
CA GLY A 512 -6.22 -33.21 -18.31
C GLY A 512 -6.33 -31.72 -18.64
N LEU A 513 -5.43 -30.90 -18.11
CA LEU A 513 -5.46 -29.45 -18.32
C LEU A 513 -5.05 -29.13 -19.76
N ALA A 514 -6.05 -28.69 -20.52
CA ALA A 514 -5.94 -28.23 -21.90
C ALA A 514 -4.77 -27.26 -22.09
N ASP A 515 -4.26 -27.19 -23.32
CA ASP A 515 -3.18 -26.33 -23.83
C ASP A 515 -3.35 -24.81 -23.54
N GLU A 516 -4.39 -24.38 -22.82
CA GLU A 516 -4.63 -22.99 -22.46
C GLU A 516 -4.60 -22.79 -20.94
N GLN A 517 -3.52 -22.18 -20.44
CA GLN A 517 -3.40 -21.62 -19.07
C GLN A 517 -4.60 -20.70 -18.71
N THR A 518 -5.33 -20.21 -19.71
CA THR A 518 -6.44 -19.27 -19.62
C THR A 518 -7.72 -19.97 -19.18
N GLY A 519 -7.84 -20.34 -17.90
CA GLY A 519 -9.13 -20.82 -17.38
C GLY A 519 -9.12 -21.80 -16.23
N ARG A 520 -7.98 -22.44 -15.96
CA ARG A 520 -7.86 -23.49 -14.94
C ARG A 520 -8.43 -23.08 -13.58
N LEU A 521 -8.00 -21.93 -13.06
CA LEU A 521 -8.50 -21.41 -11.79
C LEU A 521 -10.03 -21.26 -11.77
N ALA A 522 -10.64 -20.83 -12.88
CA ALA A 522 -12.10 -20.67 -12.96
C ALA A 522 -12.81 -22.02 -12.86
N ALA A 523 -12.29 -23.05 -13.55
CA ALA A 523 -12.81 -24.41 -13.50
C ALA A 523 -12.69 -25.02 -12.10
N LEU A 524 -11.54 -24.82 -11.45
CA LEU A 524 -11.31 -25.31 -10.08
C LEU A 524 -12.20 -24.61 -9.04
N VAL A 525 -12.36 -23.29 -9.16
CA VAL A 525 -13.30 -22.53 -8.31
C VAL A 525 -14.73 -23.01 -8.53
N ALA A 526 -15.15 -23.20 -9.78
CA ALA A 526 -16.48 -23.73 -10.12
C ALA A 526 -16.69 -25.12 -9.50
N ALA A 527 -15.74 -26.04 -9.70
CA ALA A 527 -15.79 -27.39 -9.14
C ALA A 527 -15.90 -27.38 -7.62
N ARG A 528 -15.17 -26.47 -6.94
CA ARG A 528 -15.23 -26.33 -5.49
C ARG A 528 -16.57 -25.80 -5.01
N VAL A 529 -17.14 -24.80 -5.69
CA VAL A 529 -18.48 -24.28 -5.37
C VAL A 529 -19.53 -25.37 -5.56
N ASP A 530 -19.50 -26.09 -6.67
CA ASP A 530 -20.45 -27.16 -6.98
C ASP A 530 -20.35 -28.33 -5.99
N GLN A 531 -19.13 -28.70 -5.59
CA GLN A 531 -18.89 -29.70 -4.55
C GLN A 531 -19.54 -29.28 -3.22
N VAL A 532 -19.28 -28.06 -2.74
CA VAL A 532 -19.85 -27.58 -1.47
C VAL A 532 -21.38 -27.52 -1.52
N LEU A 533 -21.96 -27.05 -2.63
CA LEU A 533 -23.41 -27.04 -2.82
C LEU A 533 -24.01 -28.44 -2.83
N THR A 534 -23.33 -29.40 -3.46
CA THR A 534 -23.77 -30.80 -3.52
C THR A 534 -23.68 -31.48 -2.16
N ASP A 535 -22.54 -31.36 -1.48
CA ASP A 535 -22.31 -31.92 -0.15
C ASP A 535 -23.29 -31.34 0.90
N SER A 536 -23.70 -30.09 0.71
CA SER A 536 -24.69 -29.41 1.56
C SER A 536 -26.14 -29.72 1.18
N GLY A 537 -26.41 -30.41 0.06
CA GLY A 537 -27.76 -30.67 -0.44
C GLY A 537 -28.50 -29.41 -0.95
N LEU A 538 -27.76 -28.40 -1.43
CA LEU A 538 -28.27 -27.08 -1.82
C LEU A 538 -27.93 -26.66 -3.28
N PRO A 539 -27.99 -27.53 -4.30
CA PRO A 539 -27.63 -27.15 -5.68
C PRO A 539 -28.47 -25.97 -6.23
N GLN A 540 -29.71 -25.81 -5.77
CA GLN A 540 -30.61 -24.71 -6.13
C GLN A 540 -30.14 -23.33 -5.67
N VAL A 541 -29.18 -23.25 -4.75
CA VAL A 541 -28.67 -21.98 -4.19
C VAL A 541 -27.64 -21.33 -5.13
N GLY A 542 -27.04 -22.09 -6.06
CA GLY A 542 -26.00 -21.58 -6.98
C GLY A 542 -26.36 -20.28 -7.70
N PRO A 543 -27.52 -20.18 -8.40
CA PRO A 543 -27.93 -18.93 -9.05
C PRO A 543 -28.15 -17.76 -8.09
N LYS A 544 -28.51 -18.02 -6.83
CA LYS A 544 -28.64 -16.98 -5.80
C LYS A 544 -27.28 -16.46 -5.34
N LEU A 545 -26.27 -17.34 -5.26
CA LEU A 545 -24.89 -16.92 -4.97
C LEU A 545 -24.34 -16.02 -6.09
N ASP A 546 -24.58 -16.38 -7.35
CA ASP A 546 -24.21 -15.56 -8.51
C ASP A 546 -24.76 -14.13 -8.40
N ALA A 547 -26.04 -14.00 -8.04
CA ALA A 547 -26.70 -12.71 -7.88
C ALA A 547 -26.22 -11.97 -6.63
N CYS A 548 -26.24 -12.63 -5.47
CA CYS A 548 -25.94 -12.03 -4.17
C CYS A 548 -24.46 -11.62 -4.05
N LEU A 549 -23.55 -12.59 -4.21
CA LEU A 549 -22.11 -12.35 -4.02
C LEU A 549 -21.50 -11.60 -5.19
N GLY A 550 -21.97 -11.85 -6.42
CA GLY A 550 -21.50 -11.13 -7.60
C GLY A 550 -21.84 -9.65 -7.58
N ALA A 551 -23.10 -9.31 -7.28
CA ALA A 551 -23.50 -7.90 -7.16
C ALA A 551 -22.85 -7.23 -5.93
N ALA A 552 -22.71 -7.94 -4.82
CA ALA A 552 -22.05 -7.43 -3.63
C ALA A 552 -20.58 -7.08 -3.89
N PHE A 553 -19.82 -7.96 -4.56
CA PHE A 553 -18.44 -7.67 -4.92
C PHE A 553 -18.32 -6.43 -5.80
N LEU A 554 -19.17 -6.31 -6.83
CA LEU A 554 -19.18 -5.15 -7.73
C LEU A 554 -19.58 -3.85 -7.00
N ALA A 555 -20.31 -3.96 -5.89
CA ALA A 555 -20.66 -2.88 -4.99
C ALA A 555 -19.63 -2.69 -3.84
N ASP A 556 -18.44 -3.27 -3.97
CA ASP A 556 -17.34 -3.19 -3.02
C ASP A 556 -17.70 -3.72 -1.62
N ARG A 557 -18.40 -4.86 -1.57
CA ARG A 557 -18.79 -5.54 -0.34
C ARG A 557 -18.21 -6.95 -0.26
N SER A 558 -17.32 -7.16 0.71
CA SER A 558 -16.66 -8.44 0.97
C SER A 558 -17.16 -9.17 2.23
N VAL A 559 -17.81 -8.46 3.16
CA VAL A 559 -18.29 -8.96 4.46
C VAL A 559 -19.82 -8.99 4.50
N PHE A 560 -20.39 -10.08 4.99
CA PHE A 560 -21.82 -10.33 5.10
C PHE A 560 -22.19 -10.76 6.50
N THR A 561 -23.27 -10.21 7.04
CA THR A 561 -23.90 -10.78 8.23
C THR A 561 -24.60 -12.09 7.87
N LEU A 562 -24.67 -13.02 8.82
CA LEU A 562 -25.39 -14.28 8.63
C LEU A 562 -26.88 -14.04 8.36
N ALA A 563 -27.46 -12.95 8.91
CA ALA A 563 -28.83 -12.54 8.66
C ALA A 563 -29.06 -12.07 7.21
N GLU A 564 -28.12 -11.32 6.64
CA GLU A 564 -28.16 -10.94 5.21
C GLU A 564 -28.09 -12.19 4.33
N LEU A 565 -27.15 -13.11 4.59
CA LEU A 565 -27.06 -14.35 3.83
C LEU A 565 -28.32 -15.21 3.95
N CYS A 566 -28.94 -15.28 5.13
CA CYS A 566 -30.23 -15.95 5.30
C CYS A 566 -31.35 -15.28 4.48
N THR A 567 -31.32 -13.96 4.34
CA THR A 567 -32.32 -13.21 3.58
C THR A 567 -32.17 -13.46 2.08
N GLU A 568 -30.93 -13.41 1.57
CA GLU A 568 -30.63 -13.53 0.15
C GLU A 568 -30.65 -14.99 -0.34
N LEU A 569 -30.06 -15.92 0.42
CA LEU A 569 -29.91 -17.31 0.02
C LEU A 569 -31.08 -18.19 0.49
N GLY A 570 -31.64 -17.86 1.66
CA GLY A 570 -32.73 -18.56 2.32
C GLY A 570 -32.30 -19.26 3.61
N ILE A 571 -33.29 -19.54 4.48
CA ILE A 571 -33.04 -20.23 5.76
C ILE A 571 -32.52 -21.66 5.58
N ASP A 572 -32.77 -22.29 4.44
CA ASP A 572 -32.29 -23.64 4.13
C ASP A 572 -30.75 -23.74 4.05
N CYS A 573 -30.05 -22.60 3.95
CA CYS A 573 -28.60 -22.54 4.09
C CYS A 573 -28.12 -22.73 5.55
N PHE A 574 -29.05 -22.89 6.49
CA PHE A 574 -28.78 -23.05 7.91
C PHE A 574 -29.47 -24.29 8.48
N THR A 575 -28.77 -25.04 9.33
CA THR A 575 -29.33 -26.18 10.05
C THR A 575 -30.12 -25.73 11.29
N ASP A 576 -31.03 -26.60 11.75
CA ASP A 576 -31.81 -26.42 12.98
C ASP A 576 -32.65 -25.13 13.07
N GLY A 577 -32.87 -24.45 11.94
CA GLY A 577 -33.63 -23.20 11.87
C GLY A 577 -32.98 -22.03 12.62
N ARG A 578 -31.67 -22.08 12.86
CA ARG A 578 -30.91 -21.05 13.59
C ARG A 578 -29.93 -20.36 12.66
N VAL A 579 -29.77 -19.05 12.80
CA VAL A 579 -28.84 -18.25 11.99
C VAL A 579 -27.58 -18.00 12.82
N THR A 580 -26.68 -18.97 12.87
CA THR A 580 -25.39 -18.90 13.58
C THR A 580 -24.25 -19.42 12.71
N ALA A 581 -23.00 -19.13 13.09
CA ALA A 581 -21.84 -19.60 12.33
C ALA A 581 -21.78 -21.14 12.27
N ASP A 582 -22.10 -21.81 13.37
CA ASP A 582 -22.06 -23.28 13.48
C ASP A 582 -23.15 -23.99 12.66
N THR A 583 -24.21 -23.29 12.30
CA THR A 583 -25.35 -23.84 11.54
C THR A 583 -25.27 -23.51 10.06
N PHE A 584 -24.33 -22.67 9.63
CA PHE A 584 -24.21 -22.20 8.25
C PHE A 584 -23.59 -23.28 7.35
N LEU A 585 -24.39 -23.89 6.48
CA LEU A 585 -23.98 -25.02 5.64
C LEU A 585 -22.92 -24.66 4.60
N LEU A 586 -22.90 -23.41 4.12
CA LEU A 586 -21.91 -22.96 3.14
C LEU A 586 -20.59 -22.49 3.78
N ALA A 587 -20.39 -22.71 5.09
CA ALA A 587 -19.16 -22.35 5.80
C ALA A 587 -17.85 -22.77 5.08
N PRO A 588 -17.73 -23.88 4.33
CA PRO A 588 -16.50 -24.19 3.59
C PRO A 588 -16.07 -23.16 2.53
N LEU A 589 -16.97 -22.27 2.09
CA LEU A 589 -16.68 -21.15 1.18
C LEU A 589 -16.44 -19.82 1.92
N PHE A 590 -16.55 -19.79 3.24
CA PHE A 590 -16.45 -18.58 4.06
C PHE A 590 -15.51 -18.74 5.26
N ARG A 591 -14.96 -17.62 5.72
CA ARG A 591 -14.23 -17.44 6.97
C ARG A 591 -14.96 -16.45 7.87
N GLN A 592 -14.72 -16.54 9.16
CA GLN A 592 -15.35 -15.65 10.14
C GLN A 592 -14.80 -14.22 10.01
N ALA A 593 -15.70 -13.24 9.93
CA ALA A 593 -15.39 -11.79 9.87
C ALA A 593 -15.88 -11.03 11.11
N GLY A 594 -16.47 -11.73 12.07
CA GLY A 594 -16.98 -11.22 13.33
C GLY A 594 -17.91 -12.22 14.02
N PRO A 595 -18.56 -11.86 15.15
CA PRO A 595 -19.43 -12.78 15.89
C PRO A 595 -20.64 -13.28 15.08
N ALA A 596 -21.15 -12.47 14.15
CA ALA A 596 -22.31 -12.78 13.31
C ALA A 596 -22.07 -12.41 11.84
N ALA A 597 -20.81 -12.32 11.42
CA ALA A 597 -20.41 -11.92 10.08
C ALA A 597 -19.36 -12.87 9.50
N VAL A 598 -19.41 -13.05 8.20
CA VAL A 598 -18.53 -13.91 7.41
C VAL A 598 -18.05 -13.18 6.17
N ALA A 599 -16.89 -13.59 5.67
CA ALA A 599 -16.33 -13.17 4.39
C ALA A 599 -15.89 -14.42 3.63
N PRO A 600 -15.81 -14.44 2.30
CA PRO A 600 -15.33 -15.63 1.59
C PRO A 600 -13.90 -16.01 1.99
N VAL A 601 -13.58 -17.31 1.97
CA VAL A 601 -12.24 -17.78 2.39
C VAL A 601 -11.15 -17.15 1.52
N HIS A 602 -11.46 -16.90 0.24
CA HIS A 602 -10.59 -16.25 -0.72
C HIS A 602 -11.39 -15.33 -1.65
N THR A 603 -10.81 -14.18 -2.04
CA THR A 603 -11.44 -13.17 -2.91
C THR A 603 -11.92 -13.75 -4.24
N VAL A 604 -11.14 -14.69 -4.78
CA VAL A 604 -11.39 -15.39 -6.04
C VAL A 604 -12.80 -15.94 -6.16
N PHE A 605 -13.42 -16.38 -5.06
CA PHE A 605 -14.80 -16.87 -5.09
C PHE A 605 -15.76 -15.73 -5.45
N GLN A 606 -15.59 -14.55 -4.85
CA GLN A 606 -16.38 -13.37 -5.19
C GLN A 606 -16.09 -12.84 -6.59
N GLU A 607 -14.82 -12.81 -6.99
CA GLU A 607 -14.42 -12.39 -8.34
C GLU A 607 -15.05 -13.33 -9.40
N TYR A 608 -15.14 -14.62 -9.09
CA TYR A 608 -15.81 -15.61 -9.92
C TYR A 608 -17.33 -15.36 -10.00
N PHE A 609 -18.00 -15.10 -8.88
CA PHE A 609 -19.43 -14.76 -8.89
C PHE A 609 -19.72 -13.42 -9.57
N ALA A 610 -18.85 -12.42 -9.41
CA ALA A 610 -18.93 -11.14 -10.10
C ALA A 610 -18.80 -11.33 -11.62
N ALA A 611 -17.84 -12.14 -12.07
CA ALA A 611 -17.72 -12.51 -13.48
C ALA A 611 -18.99 -13.21 -13.99
N ARG A 612 -19.56 -14.16 -13.24
CA ARG A 612 -20.83 -14.82 -13.59
C ARG A 612 -21.99 -13.83 -13.70
N HIS A 613 -22.10 -12.88 -12.77
CA HIS A 613 -23.09 -11.81 -12.82
C HIS A 613 -22.95 -10.96 -14.10
N LEU A 614 -21.71 -10.63 -14.48
CA LEU A 614 -21.41 -9.85 -15.70
C LEU A 614 -21.59 -10.62 -17.01
N ARG A 615 -21.87 -11.93 -17.00
CA ARG A 615 -22.12 -12.71 -18.23
C ARG A 615 -23.42 -12.28 -18.92
N ALA A 616 -24.44 -11.98 -18.13
CA ALA A 616 -25.74 -11.54 -18.63
C ALA A 616 -25.74 -10.04 -18.93
N PRO A 617 -26.39 -9.58 -20.03
CA PRO A 617 -26.55 -8.15 -20.31
C PRO A 617 -27.20 -7.37 -19.16
N ALA A 618 -28.17 -7.97 -18.48
CA ALA A 618 -28.85 -7.35 -17.33
C ALA A 618 -27.90 -7.11 -16.15
N GLY A 619 -26.99 -8.04 -15.86
CA GLY A 619 -26.01 -7.89 -14.79
C GLY A 619 -24.98 -6.80 -15.10
N ARG A 620 -24.51 -6.70 -16.36
CA ARG A 620 -23.66 -5.57 -16.78
C ARG A 620 -24.39 -4.23 -16.65
N ALA A 621 -25.65 -4.16 -17.06
CA ALA A 621 -26.45 -2.94 -16.95
C ALA A 621 -26.67 -2.54 -15.48
N ALA A 622 -26.97 -3.48 -14.59
CA ALA A 622 -27.11 -3.23 -13.16
C ALA A 622 -25.80 -2.74 -12.54
N ALA A 623 -24.68 -3.39 -12.84
CA ALA A 623 -23.37 -3.00 -12.35
C ALA A 623 -22.94 -1.60 -12.83
N ALA A 624 -23.30 -1.21 -14.06
CA ALA A 624 -23.04 0.14 -14.56
C ALA A 624 -23.81 1.24 -13.81
N GLN A 625 -24.91 0.92 -13.12
CA GLN A 625 -25.68 1.88 -12.32
C GLN A 625 -25.03 2.19 -10.97
N LEU A 626 -24.04 1.41 -10.53
CA LEU A 626 -23.29 1.64 -9.28
C LEU A 626 -22.37 2.88 -9.36
N GLY A 627 -22.21 3.49 -10.53
CA GLY A 627 -21.31 4.61 -10.77
C GLY A 627 -19.86 4.16 -10.96
N GLU A 628 -19.23 3.63 -9.92
CA GLU A 628 -17.88 3.06 -9.94
C GLU A 628 -17.90 1.62 -9.39
N PRO A 629 -18.27 0.62 -10.22
CA PRO A 629 -18.25 -0.77 -9.78
C PRO A 629 -16.82 -1.24 -9.52
N PHE A 630 -16.62 -2.01 -8.45
CA PHE A 630 -15.33 -2.62 -8.12
C PHE A 630 -15.01 -3.75 -9.11
N LEU A 631 -14.00 -3.54 -9.95
CA LEU A 631 -13.62 -4.44 -11.04
C LEU A 631 -12.13 -4.74 -10.98
N THR A 632 -11.80 -6.02 -10.90
CA THR A 632 -10.41 -6.49 -10.89
C THR A 632 -10.06 -7.13 -12.23
N GLU A 633 -8.76 -7.21 -12.52
CA GLU A 633 -8.25 -7.96 -13.66
C GLU A 633 -8.67 -9.44 -13.61
N GLN A 634 -8.81 -10.02 -12.40
CA GLN A 634 -9.25 -11.40 -12.25
C GLN A 634 -10.74 -11.58 -12.59
N VAL A 635 -11.62 -10.62 -12.26
CA VAL A 635 -13.01 -10.61 -12.73
C VAL A 635 -13.06 -10.61 -14.26
N ARG A 636 -12.24 -9.78 -14.91
CA ARG A 636 -12.14 -9.73 -16.38
C ARG A 636 -11.66 -11.07 -16.95
N ARG A 637 -10.60 -11.67 -16.39
CA ARG A 637 -10.08 -12.98 -16.82
C ARG A 637 -11.14 -14.08 -16.71
N PHE A 638 -11.88 -14.12 -15.60
CA PHE A 638 -12.98 -15.06 -15.42
C PHE A 638 -14.11 -14.80 -16.41
N LEU A 639 -14.50 -13.55 -16.63
CA LEU A 639 -15.54 -13.21 -17.60
C LEU A 639 -15.16 -13.64 -19.03
N HIS A 640 -13.89 -13.42 -19.42
CA HIS A 640 -13.39 -13.86 -20.72
C HIS A 640 -13.44 -15.37 -20.86
N HIS A 641 -12.94 -16.10 -19.85
CA HIS A 641 -12.93 -17.56 -19.86
C HIS A 641 -14.34 -18.17 -19.86
N LEU A 642 -15.24 -17.66 -19.02
CA LEU A 642 -16.62 -18.13 -18.91
C LEU A 642 -17.48 -17.77 -20.14
N GLY A 643 -16.99 -16.82 -20.95
CA GLY A 643 -17.74 -16.17 -22.01
C GLY A 643 -18.95 -15.41 -21.51
N THR A 644 -19.60 -14.71 -22.43
CA THR A 644 -20.82 -13.95 -22.15
C THR A 644 -22.00 -14.49 -22.94
N GLU A 645 -23.20 -14.19 -22.46
CA GLU A 645 -24.42 -14.40 -23.25
C GLU A 645 -24.40 -13.41 -24.42
N THR A 646 -23.94 -13.87 -25.58
CA THR A 646 -23.91 -13.07 -26.80
C THR A 646 -25.35 -12.88 -27.30
N PRO A 647 -25.77 -11.65 -27.67
CA PRO A 647 -27.03 -11.48 -28.36
C PRO A 647 -27.02 -12.34 -29.64
N THR A 648 -27.97 -13.26 -29.76
CA THR A 648 -28.04 -14.13 -30.95
C THR A 648 -28.50 -13.31 -32.15
N GLY A 649 -27.88 -13.55 -33.32
CA GLY A 649 -28.30 -12.91 -34.57
C GLY A 649 -27.79 -11.48 -34.79
N VAL A 650 -26.73 -11.04 -34.09
CA VAL A 650 -26.06 -9.76 -34.40
C VAL A 650 -25.41 -9.85 -35.79
N PRO A 651 -25.76 -8.96 -36.75
CA PRO A 651 -25.13 -8.96 -38.06
C PRO A 651 -23.62 -8.69 -37.96
N PRO A 652 -22.79 -9.22 -38.88
CA PRO A 652 -21.36 -8.92 -38.89
C PRO A 652 -21.14 -7.41 -38.98
N LEU A 653 -20.07 -6.94 -38.33
CA LEU A 653 -19.65 -5.54 -38.23
C LEU A 653 -20.58 -4.63 -37.41
N VAL A 654 -21.66 -5.17 -36.84
CA VAL A 654 -22.56 -4.40 -35.97
C VAL A 654 -22.14 -4.56 -34.52
N LEU A 655 -21.80 -3.46 -33.88
CA LEU A 655 -21.70 -3.34 -32.43
C LEU A 655 -23.11 -3.04 -31.88
N PRO A 656 -23.75 -3.96 -31.13
CA PRO A 656 -25.09 -3.70 -30.59
C PRO A 656 -25.07 -2.63 -29.49
N ALA A 657 -26.25 -2.07 -29.20
CA ALA A 657 -26.43 -1.28 -27.97
C ALA A 657 -26.26 -2.20 -26.75
N GLY A 658 -25.70 -1.67 -25.67
CA GLY A 658 -25.49 -2.43 -24.44
C GLY A 658 -24.34 -1.92 -23.58
N THR A 659 -24.09 -2.63 -22.49
CA THR A 659 -23.02 -2.30 -21.54
C THR A 659 -21.80 -3.20 -21.76
N TYR A 660 -20.63 -2.56 -21.83
CA TYR A 660 -19.34 -3.18 -22.16
C TYR A 660 -18.29 -2.91 -21.08
N LEU A 661 -17.44 -3.91 -20.84
CA LEU A 661 -16.27 -3.83 -19.95
C LEU A 661 -15.06 -3.31 -20.74
N LEU A 662 -14.58 -2.12 -20.39
CA LEU A 662 -13.54 -1.36 -21.08
C LEU A 662 -12.44 -0.92 -20.11
N GLY A 663 -11.33 -0.43 -20.66
CA GLY A 663 -10.20 0.10 -19.91
C GLY A 663 -9.04 -0.88 -19.74
N PRO A 664 -7.87 -0.38 -19.31
CA PRO A 664 -6.73 -1.23 -18.97
C PRO A 664 -6.98 -2.00 -17.66
N SER A 665 -6.18 -3.03 -17.38
CA SER A 665 -6.30 -3.89 -16.19
C SER A 665 -6.35 -3.13 -14.86
N HIS A 666 -5.60 -2.02 -14.75
CA HIS A 666 -5.55 -1.17 -13.56
C HIS A 666 -6.69 -0.13 -13.48
N ARG A 667 -7.58 -0.07 -14.48
CA ARG A 667 -8.71 0.87 -14.53
C ARG A 667 -9.83 0.35 -15.43
N LEU A 668 -10.42 -0.77 -15.02
CA LEU A 668 -11.58 -1.36 -15.69
C LEU A 668 -12.84 -0.55 -15.40
N LEU A 669 -13.72 -0.42 -16.39
CA LEU A 669 -14.92 0.41 -16.36
C LEU A 669 -16.05 -0.26 -17.12
N LEU A 670 -17.29 -0.05 -16.69
CA LEU A 670 -18.47 -0.35 -17.50
C LEU A 670 -18.96 0.91 -18.22
N ARG A 671 -19.25 0.80 -19.51
CA ARG A 671 -19.83 1.88 -20.33
C ARG A 671 -20.99 1.37 -21.15
N THR A 672 -22.05 2.16 -21.17
CA THR A 672 -23.29 1.86 -21.92
C THR A 672 -23.28 2.60 -23.24
N LEU A 673 -23.60 1.88 -24.31
CA LEU A 673 -23.86 2.40 -25.64
C LEU A 673 -25.37 2.31 -25.90
N ASP A 674 -26.00 3.45 -26.18
CA ASP A 674 -27.47 3.55 -26.29
C ASP A 674 -28.00 3.10 -27.65
N ARG A 675 -27.13 2.97 -28.65
CA ARG A 675 -27.51 2.67 -30.03
C ARG A 675 -26.52 1.71 -30.70
N PRO A 676 -27.00 0.85 -31.61
CA PRO A 676 -26.14 0.01 -32.41
C PRO A 676 -25.35 0.82 -33.45
N VAL A 677 -24.15 0.36 -33.76
CA VAL A 677 -23.21 1.04 -34.67
C VAL A 677 -22.64 0.04 -35.66
N LEU A 678 -22.72 0.35 -36.96
CA LEU A 678 -22.10 -0.43 -38.03
C LEU A 678 -20.67 0.08 -38.28
N PHE A 679 -19.69 -0.81 -38.18
CA PHE A 679 -18.28 -0.51 -38.44
C PHE A 679 -17.88 -0.79 -39.88
N ASP A 680 -16.95 0.01 -40.41
CA ASP A 680 -16.13 -0.43 -41.54
C ASP A 680 -15.34 -1.69 -41.12
N GLU A 681 -15.30 -2.71 -42.00
CA GLU A 681 -14.59 -3.97 -41.70
C GLU A 681 -13.12 -3.71 -41.35
N HIS A 682 -12.47 -2.78 -42.04
CA HIS A 682 -11.05 -2.50 -41.89
C HIS A 682 -10.79 -0.98 -41.97
N PRO A 683 -9.59 -0.49 -41.61
CA PRO A 683 -9.23 0.92 -41.76
C PRO A 683 -9.46 1.43 -43.19
N VAL A 684 -9.71 2.74 -43.32
CA VAL A 684 -9.84 3.38 -44.64
C VAL A 684 -8.55 3.17 -45.41
N THR A 685 -8.65 2.68 -46.64
CA THR A 685 -7.48 2.38 -47.45
C THR A 685 -7.02 3.59 -48.27
N VAL A 686 -5.77 3.58 -48.71
CA VAL A 686 -5.22 4.57 -49.66
C VAL A 686 -6.12 4.66 -50.90
N GLY A 687 -6.57 3.53 -51.46
CA GLY A 687 -7.45 3.50 -52.62
C GLY A 687 -8.81 4.18 -52.38
N ARG A 688 -9.41 3.99 -51.20
CA ARG A 688 -10.63 4.72 -50.80
C ARG A 688 -10.36 6.22 -50.65
N TYR A 689 -9.26 6.58 -49.99
CA TYR A 689 -8.91 7.97 -49.75
C TYR A 689 -8.58 8.75 -51.03
N LYS A 690 -7.94 8.12 -52.02
CA LYS A 690 -7.72 8.70 -53.36
C LYS A 690 -9.02 9.15 -54.02
N ARG A 691 -10.11 8.40 -53.87
CA ARG A 691 -11.42 8.78 -54.42
C ARG A 691 -12.00 10.00 -53.73
N PHE A 692 -11.80 10.12 -52.42
CA PHE A 692 -12.18 11.33 -51.68
C PHE A 692 -11.38 12.54 -52.13
N LEU A 693 -10.06 12.43 -52.31
CA LEU A 693 -9.23 13.53 -52.82
C LEU A 693 -9.69 13.99 -54.21
N ALA A 694 -10.00 13.05 -55.10
CA ALA A 694 -10.54 13.38 -56.43
C ALA A 694 -11.90 14.09 -56.36
N ALA A 695 -12.76 13.73 -55.39
CA ALA A 695 -14.03 14.42 -55.16
C ALA A 695 -13.81 15.83 -54.60
N VAL A 696 -12.90 16.01 -53.64
CA VAL A 696 -12.55 17.32 -53.09
C VAL A 696 -11.98 18.24 -54.17
N GLU A 697 -11.13 17.73 -55.06
CA GLU A 697 -10.59 18.50 -56.18
C GLU A 697 -11.67 18.93 -57.18
N ARG A 698 -12.66 18.06 -57.44
CA ARG A 698 -13.75 18.33 -58.38
C ARG A 698 -14.83 19.25 -57.81
N ASP A 699 -15.25 18.99 -56.58
CA ASP A 699 -16.50 19.53 -56.00
C ASP A 699 -16.26 20.46 -54.79
N GLY A 700 -15.03 20.52 -54.27
CA GLY A 700 -14.71 21.19 -53.00
C GLY A 700 -15.01 20.32 -51.77
N CYS A 701 -14.58 20.77 -50.58
CA CYS A 701 -14.71 20.03 -49.33
C CYS A 701 -15.68 20.64 -48.30
N ALA A 702 -16.21 21.84 -48.55
CA ALA A 702 -16.96 22.62 -47.56
C ALA A 702 -18.20 21.89 -46.99
N THR A 703 -18.82 20.99 -47.75
CA THR A 703 -19.97 20.18 -47.30
C THR A 703 -19.59 19.06 -46.33
N PHE A 704 -18.31 18.70 -46.26
CA PHE A 704 -17.79 17.59 -45.46
C PHE A 704 -16.96 18.07 -44.26
N ASP A 705 -16.44 19.29 -44.34
CA ASP A 705 -15.61 19.89 -43.30
C ASP A 705 -16.33 20.04 -41.97
N HIS A 706 -15.55 19.91 -40.89
CA HIS A 706 -16.01 20.31 -39.56
C HIS A 706 -16.10 21.85 -39.49
N SER A 707 -17.03 22.38 -38.69
CA SER A 707 -17.19 23.84 -38.51
C SER A 707 -15.91 24.54 -38.09
N ASP A 708 -15.10 23.85 -37.31
CA ASP A 708 -13.86 24.36 -36.71
C ASP A 708 -12.60 24.01 -37.53
N THR A 709 -12.76 23.47 -38.74
CA THR A 709 -11.62 23.21 -39.63
C THR A 709 -10.87 24.54 -39.89
N PRO A 710 -9.53 24.59 -39.70
CA PRO A 710 -8.76 25.79 -40.01
C PRO A 710 -8.90 26.22 -41.47
N ALA A 711 -8.97 27.53 -41.73
CA ALA A 711 -9.22 28.08 -43.07
C ALA A 711 -8.15 27.67 -44.10
N GLU A 712 -6.89 27.53 -43.68
CA GLU A 712 -5.78 27.07 -44.53
C GLU A 712 -5.63 25.52 -44.63
N HIS A 713 -6.54 24.74 -44.06
CA HIS A 713 -6.41 23.28 -44.04
C HIS A 713 -6.58 22.67 -45.44
N THR A 714 -5.74 21.69 -45.77
CA THR A 714 -5.87 20.89 -47.00
C THR A 714 -5.99 19.41 -46.63
N HIS A 715 -6.82 18.69 -47.38
CA HIS A 715 -7.02 17.25 -47.14
C HIS A 715 -5.92 16.36 -47.71
N SER A 716 -4.93 16.95 -48.39
CA SER A 716 -3.79 16.24 -48.94
C SER A 716 -2.97 15.56 -47.83
N PRO A 717 -2.58 14.29 -47.99
CA PRO A 717 -1.65 13.63 -47.07
C PRO A 717 -0.31 14.36 -47.00
N TRP A 718 0.34 14.31 -45.85
CA TRP A 718 1.63 14.96 -45.62
C TRP A 718 2.76 14.11 -46.19
N ALA A 719 3.10 14.36 -47.46
CA ALA A 719 4.03 13.55 -48.24
C ALA A 719 5.42 13.44 -47.58
N GLU A 720 5.88 14.50 -46.93
CA GLU A 720 7.17 14.57 -46.24
C GLU A 720 7.26 13.67 -44.99
N ARG A 721 6.13 13.16 -44.49
CA ARG A 721 6.08 12.24 -43.34
C ARG A 721 5.97 10.78 -43.74
N LEU A 722 5.77 10.48 -45.02
CA LEU A 722 5.65 9.11 -45.51
C LEU A 722 6.98 8.36 -45.34
N ARG A 723 6.91 7.11 -44.84
CA ARG A 723 8.08 6.20 -44.85
C ARG A 723 8.50 5.84 -46.27
N ASN A 724 7.52 5.65 -47.16
CA ASN A 724 7.74 5.42 -48.59
C ASN A 724 7.12 6.58 -49.39
N PRO A 725 7.90 7.37 -50.13
CA PRO A 725 7.37 8.44 -51.00
C PRO A 725 6.33 7.95 -52.02
N ALA A 726 6.38 6.68 -52.42
CA ALA A 726 5.46 6.08 -53.39
C ALA A 726 4.12 5.62 -52.79
N TYR A 727 3.89 5.77 -51.48
CA TYR A 727 2.73 5.21 -50.76
C TYR A 727 1.36 5.62 -51.33
N PHE A 728 1.27 6.84 -51.88
CA PHE A 728 0.04 7.35 -52.51
C PHE A 728 0.08 7.29 -54.04
N THR A 729 1.18 6.89 -54.67
CA THR A 729 1.31 6.87 -56.14
C THR A 729 1.37 5.46 -56.72
N ASP A 730 1.93 4.50 -55.98
CA ASP A 730 2.01 3.11 -56.40
C ASP A 730 0.71 2.36 -56.04
N PRO A 731 0.01 1.74 -57.01
CA PRO A 731 -1.20 0.97 -56.77
C PRO A 731 -1.02 -0.21 -55.80
N ALA A 732 0.20 -0.72 -55.59
CA ALA A 732 0.47 -1.77 -54.61
C ALA A 732 0.04 -1.39 -53.17
N TYR A 733 -0.07 -0.08 -52.88
CA TYR A 733 -0.50 0.43 -51.59
C TYR A 733 -2.01 0.72 -51.51
N ASP A 734 -2.80 0.47 -52.55
CA ASP A 734 -4.23 0.82 -52.55
C ASP A 734 -5.06 0.10 -51.47
N ASP A 735 -4.61 -1.09 -51.06
CA ASP A 735 -5.19 -1.89 -49.96
C ASP A 735 -4.48 -1.69 -48.61
N HIS A 736 -3.58 -0.71 -48.50
CA HIS A 736 -2.94 -0.34 -47.23
C HIS A 736 -3.74 0.77 -46.53
N PRO A 737 -3.67 0.88 -45.19
CA PRO A 737 -4.36 1.92 -44.47
C PRO A 737 -3.88 3.31 -44.91
N VAL A 738 -4.80 4.26 -45.05
CA VAL A 738 -4.42 5.67 -45.23
C VAL A 738 -3.69 6.15 -43.97
N THR A 739 -2.55 6.81 -44.16
CA THR A 739 -1.75 7.41 -43.08
C THR A 739 -1.31 8.82 -43.48
N CYS A 740 -0.61 9.53 -42.59
CA CYS A 740 -0.20 10.93 -42.80
C CYS A 740 -1.36 11.89 -43.06
N VAL A 741 -2.52 11.58 -42.47
CA VAL A 741 -3.72 12.43 -42.48
C VAL A 741 -4.05 12.86 -41.06
N ASN A 742 -4.52 14.10 -40.91
CA ASN A 742 -4.90 14.64 -39.61
C ASN A 742 -6.38 14.37 -39.29
N TRP A 743 -6.81 14.74 -38.09
CA TRP A 743 -8.17 14.46 -37.62
C TRP A 743 -9.24 15.13 -38.49
N TRP A 744 -9.00 16.35 -38.97
CA TRP A 744 -9.93 17.09 -39.83
C TRP A 744 -10.19 16.37 -41.15
N SER A 745 -9.13 15.82 -41.76
CA SER A 745 -9.25 14.99 -42.96
C SER A 745 -9.98 13.67 -42.72
N ALA A 746 -9.74 13.01 -41.58
CA ALA A 746 -10.46 11.80 -41.21
C ALA A 746 -11.96 12.08 -41.01
N HIS A 747 -12.32 13.19 -40.35
CA HIS A 747 -13.70 13.63 -40.18
C HIS A 747 -14.37 13.94 -41.53
N ALA A 748 -13.72 14.72 -42.40
CA ALA A 748 -14.27 15.09 -43.70
C ALA A 748 -14.46 13.85 -44.60
N PHE A 749 -13.50 12.92 -44.61
CA PHE A 749 -13.67 11.65 -45.32
C PHE A 749 -14.87 10.87 -44.80
N ALA A 750 -15.04 10.76 -43.48
CA ALA A 750 -16.17 10.03 -42.91
C ALA A 750 -17.50 10.64 -43.36
N ARG A 751 -17.61 11.98 -43.36
CA ARG A 751 -18.79 12.71 -43.86
C ARG A 751 -19.03 12.49 -45.35
N PHE A 752 -17.98 12.48 -46.16
CA PHE A 752 -18.05 12.19 -47.59
C PHE A 752 -18.69 10.83 -47.88
N GLU A 753 -18.40 9.83 -47.05
CA GLU A 753 -19.01 8.49 -47.16
C GLU A 753 -20.36 8.36 -46.44
N GLY A 754 -20.93 9.46 -45.94
CA GLY A 754 -22.19 9.46 -45.19
C GLY A 754 -22.09 8.82 -43.80
N LYS A 755 -20.88 8.79 -43.23
CA LYS A 755 -20.51 8.14 -41.98
C LYS A 755 -19.95 9.15 -40.97
N ARG A 756 -19.42 8.65 -39.85
CA ARG A 756 -18.67 9.42 -38.84
C ARG A 756 -17.44 8.62 -38.35
N LEU A 757 -16.58 9.27 -37.58
CA LEU A 757 -15.55 8.56 -36.81
C LEU A 757 -16.20 7.83 -35.61
N PRO A 758 -15.69 6.65 -35.20
CA PRO A 758 -16.11 6.01 -33.96
C PRO A 758 -15.69 6.87 -32.76
N THR A 759 -16.45 6.83 -31.67
CA THR A 759 -15.92 7.26 -30.37
C THR A 759 -14.90 6.25 -29.86
N CYS A 760 -14.01 6.64 -28.95
CA CYS A 760 -13.05 5.69 -28.37
C CYS A 760 -13.72 4.55 -27.58
N VAL A 761 -14.91 4.79 -27.02
CA VAL A 761 -15.73 3.80 -26.31
C VAL A 761 -16.29 2.78 -27.30
N GLU A 762 -16.88 3.24 -28.41
CA GLU A 762 -17.37 2.35 -29.48
C GLU A 762 -16.24 1.52 -30.08
N TRP A 763 -15.09 2.16 -30.34
CA TRP A 763 -13.93 1.49 -30.92
C TRP A 763 -13.45 0.34 -30.02
N GLU A 764 -13.28 0.60 -28.73
CA GLU A 764 -12.81 -0.41 -27.79
C GLU A 764 -13.86 -1.50 -27.55
N ALA A 765 -15.14 -1.13 -27.44
CA ALA A 765 -16.23 -2.10 -27.31
C ALA A 765 -16.29 -3.03 -28.53
N ALA A 766 -16.10 -2.49 -29.74
CA ALA A 766 -16.01 -3.30 -30.95
C ALA A 766 -14.79 -4.23 -30.94
N ALA A 767 -13.64 -3.75 -30.45
CA ALA A 767 -12.40 -4.53 -30.39
C ALA A 767 -12.49 -5.69 -29.38
N ARG A 768 -13.03 -5.42 -28.19
CA ARG A 768 -13.13 -6.36 -27.06
C ARG A 768 -14.32 -7.30 -27.16
N GLY A 769 -15.44 -6.84 -27.67
CA GLY A 769 -16.71 -7.53 -27.45
C GLY A 769 -17.16 -7.42 -25.99
N THR A 770 -17.99 -8.37 -25.55
CA THR A 770 -18.68 -8.35 -24.25
C THR A 770 -17.92 -9.04 -23.13
N ASP A 771 -16.86 -9.78 -23.43
CA ASP A 771 -16.15 -10.67 -22.51
C ASP A 771 -14.84 -10.08 -21.94
N GLY A 772 -14.46 -8.88 -22.36
CA GLY A 772 -13.33 -8.15 -21.79
C GLY A 772 -11.95 -8.67 -22.19
N ARG A 773 -11.83 -9.43 -23.29
CA ARG A 773 -10.54 -9.90 -23.84
C ARG A 773 -9.49 -8.77 -24.04
N LEU A 774 -8.21 -9.11 -23.93
CA LEU A 774 -7.10 -8.16 -24.09
C LEU A 774 -6.83 -7.78 -25.55
N PHE A 775 -6.93 -8.75 -26.47
CA PHE A 775 -6.76 -8.58 -27.91
C PHE A 775 -8.04 -9.00 -28.65
N PRO A 776 -8.26 -8.55 -29.90
CA PRO A 776 -9.46 -8.93 -30.66
C PRO A 776 -9.68 -10.45 -30.74
N TRP A 777 -8.59 -11.22 -30.82
CA TRP A 777 -8.60 -12.69 -30.88
C TRP A 777 -8.68 -13.40 -29.52
N GLY A 778 -8.43 -12.72 -28.40
CA GLY A 778 -8.41 -13.31 -27.06
C GLY A 778 -7.32 -12.75 -26.16
N ASP A 779 -7.01 -13.44 -25.06
CA ASP A 779 -5.96 -13.04 -24.12
C ASP A 779 -4.56 -13.56 -24.46
N ALA A 780 -4.45 -14.55 -25.35
CA ALA A 780 -3.19 -15.18 -25.71
C ALA A 780 -2.27 -14.24 -26.50
N LEU A 781 -0.97 -14.31 -26.19
CA LEU A 781 0.06 -13.62 -26.96
C LEU A 781 0.24 -14.32 -28.31
N ASP A 782 0.00 -13.59 -29.40
CA ASP A 782 0.19 -14.10 -30.76
C ASP A 782 0.80 -13.02 -31.66
N LEU A 783 2.13 -13.07 -31.83
CA LEU A 783 2.86 -12.15 -32.70
C LEU A 783 2.54 -12.34 -34.19
N THR A 784 1.88 -13.44 -34.58
CA THR A 784 1.44 -13.66 -35.97
C THR A 784 0.08 -13.02 -36.26
N ALA A 785 -0.69 -12.71 -35.22
CA ALA A 785 -1.99 -12.05 -35.31
C ALA A 785 -1.92 -10.52 -35.25
N VAL A 786 -0.72 -9.92 -35.18
CA VAL A 786 -0.57 -8.46 -35.08
C VAL A 786 0.64 -7.93 -35.82
N ASN A 787 0.48 -6.77 -36.47
CA ASN A 787 1.59 -6.00 -36.98
C ASN A 787 2.00 -4.97 -35.90
N CYS A 788 3.10 -5.22 -35.19
CA CYS A 788 3.63 -4.39 -34.10
C CYS A 788 5.17 -4.51 -34.01
N ALA A 789 5.83 -3.70 -33.17
CA ALA A 789 7.29 -3.69 -33.08
C ALA A 789 7.86 -5.08 -32.76
N ASP A 790 7.24 -5.80 -31.82
CA ASP A 790 7.64 -7.15 -31.40
C ASP A 790 7.59 -8.16 -32.55
N SER A 791 6.66 -8.00 -33.50
CA SER A 791 6.57 -8.87 -34.67
C SER A 791 7.76 -8.70 -35.64
N TYR A 792 8.42 -7.54 -35.62
CA TYR A 792 9.64 -7.27 -36.39
C TYR A 792 10.91 -7.68 -35.65
N SER A 793 10.97 -7.48 -34.34
CA SER A 793 12.12 -7.92 -33.51
C SER A 793 12.13 -9.43 -33.27
N GLY A 794 10.99 -10.12 -33.41
CA GLY A 794 10.87 -11.57 -33.25
C GLY A 794 10.81 -12.05 -31.80
N HIS A 795 10.67 -11.13 -30.84
CA HIS A 795 10.49 -11.42 -29.42
C HIS A 795 9.74 -10.28 -28.71
N PRO A 796 9.15 -10.53 -27.52
CA PRO A 796 8.46 -9.49 -26.77
C PRO A 796 9.37 -8.32 -26.35
N LEU A 797 8.90 -7.08 -26.54
CA LEU A 797 9.55 -5.83 -26.18
C LEU A 797 8.90 -5.30 -24.89
N VAL A 798 9.37 -5.81 -23.77
CA VAL A 798 8.69 -5.67 -22.46
C VAL A 798 8.85 -4.27 -21.86
N THR A 799 9.90 -3.52 -22.19
CA THR A 799 10.16 -2.17 -21.64
C THR A 799 10.33 -1.12 -22.74
N TYR A 800 10.26 0.16 -22.36
CA TYR A 800 10.47 1.27 -23.29
C TYR A 800 11.93 1.31 -23.75
N GLU A 801 12.86 0.98 -22.87
CA GLU A 801 14.30 0.97 -23.11
C GLU A 801 14.68 -0.10 -24.13
N VAL A 802 14.15 -1.32 -23.97
CA VAL A 802 14.34 -2.42 -24.94
C VAL A 802 13.75 -2.03 -26.29
N TRP A 803 12.52 -1.51 -26.31
CA TRP A 803 11.91 -1.00 -27.53
C TRP A 803 12.73 0.13 -28.18
N LYS A 804 13.25 1.06 -27.39
CA LYS A 804 14.07 2.18 -27.87
C LYS A 804 15.41 1.70 -28.43
N GLN A 805 16.03 0.70 -27.81
CA GLN A 805 17.25 0.08 -28.32
C GLN A 805 17.04 -0.56 -29.70
N GLU A 806 15.91 -1.22 -29.92
CA GLU A 806 15.52 -1.80 -31.22
C GLU A 806 15.27 -0.72 -32.29
N ILE A 807 14.75 0.44 -31.89
CA ILE A 807 14.65 1.62 -32.78
C ILE A 807 16.03 2.15 -33.11
N ASP A 808 16.86 2.39 -32.10
CA ASP A 808 18.17 3.03 -32.22
C ASP A 808 19.16 2.12 -32.98
N SER A 809 19.01 0.79 -32.88
CA SER A 809 19.78 -0.20 -33.65
C SER A 809 19.35 -0.30 -35.12
N GLY A 810 18.18 0.27 -35.46
CA GLY A 810 17.60 0.21 -36.79
C GLY A 810 16.86 -1.09 -37.10
N GLN A 811 16.66 -1.99 -36.14
CA GLN A 811 15.89 -3.22 -36.35
C GLN A 811 14.44 -2.94 -36.78
N LEU A 812 13.85 -1.86 -36.27
CA LEU A 812 12.50 -1.42 -36.65
C LEU A 812 12.48 -0.48 -37.86
N ARG A 813 13.59 -0.30 -38.58
CA ARG A 813 13.69 0.62 -39.72
C ARG A 813 12.71 0.27 -40.85
N ASP A 814 12.57 -1.02 -41.11
CA ASP A 814 11.72 -1.56 -42.19
C ASP A 814 10.27 -1.81 -41.73
N SER A 815 9.94 -1.46 -40.48
CA SER A 815 8.57 -1.53 -39.99
C SER A 815 7.68 -0.50 -40.71
N ALA A 816 6.52 -0.96 -41.14
CA ALA A 816 5.59 -0.15 -41.93
C ALA A 816 4.17 -0.73 -41.82
N PRO A 817 3.13 0.07 -42.17
CA PRO A 817 1.80 -0.47 -42.27
C PRO A 817 1.73 -1.56 -43.33
N THR A 818 0.97 -2.61 -43.07
CA THR A 818 0.68 -3.70 -44.00
C THR A 818 -0.72 -3.55 -44.57
N SER A 819 -1.05 -4.33 -45.61
CA SER A 819 -2.40 -4.42 -46.15
C SER A 819 -3.44 -4.61 -45.05
N VAL A 820 -4.58 -3.93 -45.17
CA VAL A 820 -5.69 -3.99 -44.20
C VAL A 820 -6.33 -5.38 -44.10
N MET A 821 -5.99 -6.28 -45.03
CA MET A 821 -6.46 -7.67 -45.03
C MET A 821 -5.59 -8.61 -44.18
N ALA A 822 -4.41 -8.16 -43.74
CA ALA A 822 -3.44 -8.96 -43.00
C ALA A 822 -3.16 -8.40 -41.59
N PRO A 823 -2.99 -9.27 -40.58
CA PRO A 823 -3.19 -10.72 -40.62
C PRO A 823 -4.69 -11.10 -40.51
N PRO A 824 -5.12 -12.23 -41.10
CA PRO A 824 -6.54 -12.60 -41.15
C PRO A 824 -7.14 -12.95 -39.78
N THR A 825 -6.30 -13.29 -38.80
CA THR A 825 -6.69 -13.64 -37.42
C THR A 825 -6.94 -12.43 -36.54
N ASN A 826 -6.53 -11.22 -36.96
CA ASN A 826 -6.80 -9.97 -36.24
C ASN A 826 -8.26 -9.54 -36.46
N ARG A 827 -9.19 -10.27 -35.85
CA ARG A 827 -10.63 -10.07 -35.97
C ARG A 827 -11.27 -10.03 -34.60
N SER A 828 -12.05 -8.99 -34.38
CA SER A 828 -12.87 -8.85 -33.17
C SER A 828 -14.07 -9.82 -33.18
N PRO A 829 -14.77 -10.00 -32.04
CA PRO A 829 -16.01 -10.78 -31.97
C PRO A 829 -17.10 -10.37 -32.97
N PHE A 830 -17.11 -9.09 -33.37
CA PHE A 830 -18.06 -8.57 -34.35
C PHE A 830 -17.55 -8.66 -35.79
N GLY A 831 -16.39 -9.28 -36.03
CA GLY A 831 -15.80 -9.45 -37.36
C GLY A 831 -15.01 -8.25 -37.89
N VAL A 832 -14.88 -7.19 -37.10
CA VAL A 832 -14.07 -6.00 -37.44
C VAL A 832 -12.58 -6.37 -37.40
N ARG A 833 -11.86 -6.11 -38.49
CA ARG A 833 -10.46 -6.46 -38.72
C ARG A 833 -9.50 -5.34 -38.30
N GLY A 834 -8.30 -5.75 -37.87
CA GLY A 834 -7.18 -4.83 -37.63
C GLY A 834 -7.44 -3.89 -36.46
N MET A 835 -8.04 -4.40 -35.39
CA MET A 835 -8.35 -3.64 -34.16
C MET A 835 -7.19 -3.68 -33.15
N ALA A 836 -6.01 -4.12 -33.57
CA ALA A 836 -4.78 -4.13 -32.78
C ALA A 836 -3.58 -3.98 -33.73
N GLY A 837 -2.69 -3.03 -33.47
CA GLY A 837 -1.51 -2.77 -34.27
C GLY A 837 -1.82 -2.24 -35.68
N ASN A 838 -0.84 -2.37 -36.57
CA ASN A 838 -0.80 -1.79 -37.92
C ASN A 838 -0.79 -0.24 -37.88
N VAL A 839 -1.92 0.41 -37.61
CA VAL A 839 -1.99 1.88 -37.48
C VAL A 839 -2.87 2.27 -36.30
N TRP A 840 -2.47 3.34 -35.61
CA TRP A 840 -3.36 4.05 -34.72
C TRP A 840 -4.57 4.57 -35.48
N GLU A 841 -5.74 4.58 -34.86
CA GLU A 841 -6.96 5.05 -35.52
C GLU A 841 -7.56 6.26 -34.82
N TRP A 842 -7.82 7.32 -35.59
CA TRP A 842 -8.54 8.51 -35.12
C TRP A 842 -9.95 8.17 -34.64
N THR A 843 -10.34 8.76 -33.51
CA THR A 843 -11.70 8.69 -32.97
C THR A 843 -12.36 10.07 -32.90
N ALA A 844 -13.67 10.11 -32.71
CA ALA A 844 -14.46 11.31 -32.47
C ALA A 844 -14.31 11.87 -31.04
N THR A 845 -13.58 11.18 -30.14
CA THR A 845 -13.41 11.63 -28.75
C THR A 845 -12.33 12.71 -28.67
N LEU A 846 -12.71 13.91 -28.23
CA LEU A 846 -11.86 15.11 -28.23
C LEU A 846 -11.53 15.61 -26.81
N PHE A 847 -10.38 16.27 -26.70
CA PHE A 847 -9.96 17.10 -25.57
C PHE A 847 -9.68 18.51 -26.11
N GLU A 848 -10.66 19.40 -25.97
CA GLU A 848 -10.64 20.72 -26.62
C GLU A 848 -9.57 21.65 -26.03
N ASP A 849 -9.37 21.60 -24.72
CA ASP A 849 -8.39 22.37 -23.95
C ASP A 849 -6.95 22.19 -24.46
N ILE A 850 -6.61 20.98 -24.90
CA ILE A 850 -5.29 20.63 -25.45
C ILE A 850 -5.32 20.34 -26.96
N ASN A 851 -6.40 20.68 -27.65
CA ASN A 851 -6.57 20.51 -29.10
C ASN A 851 -6.18 19.11 -29.62
N SER A 852 -6.58 18.07 -28.90
CA SER A 852 -6.18 16.68 -29.18
C SER A 852 -7.39 15.77 -29.30
N ALA A 853 -7.23 14.68 -30.05
CA ALA A 853 -8.21 13.61 -30.14
C ALA A 853 -7.60 12.31 -29.61
N VAL A 854 -8.46 11.41 -29.16
CA VAL A 854 -8.06 10.05 -28.78
C VAL A 854 -7.79 9.24 -30.04
N ILE A 855 -6.69 8.52 -30.04
CA ILE A 855 -6.36 7.49 -31.02
C ILE A 855 -6.34 6.12 -30.33
N CYS A 856 -6.76 5.07 -31.04
CA CYS A 856 -6.89 3.71 -30.49
C CYS A 856 -6.09 2.66 -31.28
N GLY A 857 -5.76 1.55 -30.61
CA GLY A 857 -5.28 0.31 -31.23
C GLY A 857 -3.78 0.09 -31.35
N GLY A 858 -2.97 1.14 -31.23
CA GLY A 858 -1.53 1.03 -31.46
C GLY A 858 -1.18 0.86 -32.94
N SER A 859 0.11 0.82 -33.25
CA SER A 859 0.61 0.76 -34.62
C SER A 859 1.81 -0.19 -34.77
N TYR A 860 2.27 -0.38 -36.00
CA TYR A 860 3.39 -1.25 -36.36
C TYR A 860 4.69 -0.95 -35.60
N ASP A 861 4.87 0.27 -35.08
CA ASP A 861 6.06 0.67 -34.35
C ASP A 861 5.89 0.65 -32.83
N ASN A 862 4.75 0.21 -32.30
CA ASN A 862 4.52 0.12 -30.85
C ASN A 862 4.75 -1.29 -30.34
N PRO A 863 5.22 -1.44 -29.08
CA PRO A 863 5.42 -2.75 -28.50
C PRO A 863 4.08 -3.49 -28.29
N TYR A 864 4.11 -4.81 -28.18
CA TYR A 864 2.92 -5.67 -28.08
C TYR A 864 1.98 -5.27 -26.92
N ARG A 865 2.55 -4.84 -25.79
CA ARG A 865 1.79 -4.31 -24.64
C ARG A 865 1.00 -3.03 -24.94
N ALA A 866 1.37 -2.29 -25.98
CA ALA A 866 0.78 -1.02 -26.40
C ALA A 866 -0.14 -1.15 -27.62
N VAL A 867 -0.49 -2.39 -28.01
CA VAL A 867 -1.48 -2.69 -29.07
C VAL A 867 -2.68 -3.48 -28.51
N GLN A 868 -2.86 -3.49 -27.20
CA GLN A 868 -4.04 -4.08 -26.57
C GLN A 868 -5.30 -3.29 -26.97
N THR A 869 -6.46 -3.93 -26.94
CA THR A 869 -7.75 -3.29 -27.24
C THR A 869 -8.03 -2.05 -26.40
N SER A 870 -7.49 -1.98 -25.17
CA SER A 870 -7.63 -0.83 -24.28
C SER A 870 -6.58 0.26 -24.49
N SER A 871 -5.59 0.05 -25.36
CA SER A 871 -4.52 1.01 -25.67
C SER A 871 -5.09 2.24 -26.35
N LYS A 872 -4.86 3.40 -25.71
CA LYS A 872 -5.28 4.71 -26.19
C LYS A 872 -4.11 5.68 -26.14
N GLY A 873 -4.01 6.54 -27.14
CA GLY A 873 -3.10 7.67 -27.18
C GLY A 873 -3.86 8.98 -27.30
N LEU A 874 -3.20 10.08 -26.96
CA LEU A 874 -3.66 11.43 -27.30
C LEU A 874 -2.78 11.97 -28.42
N TYR A 875 -3.41 12.42 -29.50
CA TYR A 875 -2.69 13.00 -30.63
C TYR A 875 -3.32 14.32 -31.06
N ARG A 876 -2.48 15.31 -31.36
CA ARG A 876 -2.93 16.67 -31.68
C ARG A 876 -3.76 16.65 -32.97
N ARG A 877 -4.92 17.29 -33.01
CA ARG A 877 -5.84 17.27 -34.17
C ARG A 877 -5.22 17.74 -35.48
N ARG A 878 -4.24 18.67 -35.40
CA ARG A 878 -3.48 19.18 -36.56
C ARG A 878 -2.29 18.30 -36.97
N GLY A 879 -1.91 17.32 -36.15
CA GLY A 879 -0.81 16.42 -36.43
C GLY A 879 -1.18 15.34 -37.44
N ALA A 880 -0.18 14.85 -38.17
CA ALA A 880 -0.29 13.74 -39.11
C ALA A 880 0.91 12.80 -38.91
N SER A 881 0.72 11.49 -38.93
CA SER A 881 1.79 10.51 -38.73
C SER A 881 1.67 9.36 -39.72
N ASN A 882 2.79 8.80 -40.14
CA ASN A 882 2.84 7.56 -40.93
C ASN A 882 2.37 6.32 -40.17
N ALA A 883 2.09 6.47 -38.88
CA ALA A 883 1.55 5.43 -38.00
C ALA A 883 0.09 5.68 -37.58
N VAL A 884 -0.55 6.75 -38.07
CA VAL A 884 -1.92 7.12 -37.70
C VAL A 884 -2.81 7.17 -38.95
N GLY A 885 -3.83 6.32 -38.96
CA GLY A 885 -4.93 6.28 -39.91
C GLY A 885 -6.28 6.41 -39.20
N PHE A 886 -7.34 5.84 -39.78
CA PHE A 886 -8.68 5.86 -39.19
C PHE A 886 -9.62 4.85 -39.85
N ARG A 887 -10.76 4.61 -39.20
CA ARG A 887 -11.91 3.92 -39.78
C ARG A 887 -13.20 4.71 -39.56
N CYS A 888 -14.24 4.35 -40.29
CA CYS A 888 -15.54 5.00 -40.19
C CYS A 888 -16.58 4.06 -39.55
N VAL A 889 -17.62 4.67 -39.00
CA VAL A 889 -18.80 3.98 -38.50
C VAL A 889 -20.08 4.69 -38.94
N GLN A 890 -21.19 3.96 -38.96
CA GLN A 890 -22.52 4.46 -39.27
C GLN A 890 -23.47 4.15 -38.11
N ASP A 891 -24.24 5.15 -37.70
CA ASP A 891 -25.32 4.95 -36.72
C ASP A 891 -26.44 4.12 -37.37
N LEU A 892 -26.90 3.09 -36.65
CA LEU A 892 -28.09 2.33 -37.04
C LEU A 892 -29.31 2.84 -36.27
N PRO A 893 -30.51 2.80 -36.89
CA PRO A 893 -31.74 3.31 -36.29
C PRO A 893 -32.23 2.51 -35.08
#